data_AF-M5RQ08-F1
#
_entry.id   AF-M5RQ08-F1
#
_cell.length_a   1.000
_cell.length_b   1.000
_cell.length_c   1.000
_cell.angle_alpha   90.00
_cell.angle_beta   90.00
_cell.angle_gamma   90.00
#
_symmetry.space_group_name_H-M   'P 1'
#
loop_
_entity.id
_entity.type
_entity.pdbx_description
1 polymer ?
#
loop_
_entity_poly.entity_id
_entity_poly.type
_entity_poly.pdbx_seq_one_letter_code
_entity_poly.pdbx_strand_id
1 'polypeptide(L)'
;MFDSIRQTLKARLPFVIATAGEFIALYYWLKLFDQSSYLWATLVLWAGFLVERVAVLYWVKENFGGSVGIAADHKPWWQKLIGLLLICLSEITVWVAFVFAQHYFGWTAAFLVLFVGEQIEHSIELGLLSQTSWLNFVASRQATVITVLETLGGIAWLYLVRHDQAQLGGMMLLIGLTIEHVIQGDAIKRRMQAKQNQGDAASDTSAESSKQPRLIGTAPVVGGIITVAIAGVLFTVLKPFCFRILSPPPTIDAPVTYLKQNWSAEKRDEFYHASQGTVLMNADWFMALEQPTIKFVGRVGLMSDQDYLARFGFLKDVQNDEHNSFNLPVGFAVSEVTMPHDGSKQRVVGLTCAACHTGEIHYADHHLRIDGAAGLIDLEQFQNAVGAAFLLTIKNPLRFNRFADRVLGDDHSPDEYAELKESVNRVLQQGLAEKEANASREIYDGYDGGYGRTDALAKIANFVFGTQLDNDNLQIGSAPVRFPPLWDSPWFDWAQYNGSVEQPMVRNIGEAIGVRARVNLDPRSERFLDSTVDIDGLHKIETLLAGDAPLQGLQSPQWPQEVMGAVNPTKAAAGAALYRDLCQACHLPALDSDEIWEDQNWVANDAYSMTWQWKPPSKRARFLNLQGVNIGKVGTDPGQATNFFSRYVNTGKSVLPSVAKGLYKNQQWENKGWYTPADGEATTEYPATVLSVGEALQRVTVAIAQRHYDRQGWSAEQRERYSGYRNPGARNPLEYRPRPLNGIWASPPYLHNGSVRTIYQLLCPPEQRDQTFYVGTRQYDAVHLGYKNEQVPGAFLFDTRVEGNLNTGHAFDALPLGNGVIGPRLSHEERMQILEYLKTMGPAGPVPESFIKAGRRASEPETTANN
;
A
#
# COMPACT_ATOMS: atom_id res chain seq x y z
N MET A 1 27.13 -11.00 -62.95
CA MET A 1 26.77 -10.12 -61.80
C MET A 1 25.55 -10.65 -61.04
N PHE A 2 24.41 -10.88 -61.70
CA PHE A 2 23.20 -11.43 -61.05
C PHE A 2 23.38 -12.83 -60.43
N ASP A 3 24.13 -13.75 -61.05
CA ASP A 3 24.39 -15.07 -60.45
C ASP A 3 25.32 -15.02 -59.23
N SER A 4 26.28 -14.10 -59.21
CA SER A 4 27.17 -13.86 -58.07
C SER A 4 26.42 -13.25 -56.88
N ILE A 5 25.52 -12.29 -57.16
CA ILE A 5 24.61 -11.71 -56.15
C ILE A 5 23.65 -12.79 -55.63
N ARG A 6 23.08 -13.63 -56.51
CA ARG A 6 22.17 -14.72 -56.14
C ARG A 6 22.85 -15.80 -55.30
N GLN A 7 24.10 -16.17 -55.61
CA GLN A 7 24.89 -17.09 -54.79
C GLN A 7 25.26 -16.49 -53.43
N THR A 8 25.62 -15.20 -53.40
CA THR A 8 25.97 -14.51 -52.16
C THR A 8 24.74 -14.34 -51.25
N LEU A 9 23.58 -14.02 -51.83
CA LEU A 9 22.30 -13.98 -51.12
C LEU A 9 21.91 -15.36 -50.61
N LYS A 10 22.02 -16.43 -51.41
CA LYS A 10 21.75 -17.80 -50.94
C LYS A 10 22.67 -18.23 -49.79
N ALA A 11 23.93 -17.79 -49.81
CA ALA A 11 24.91 -18.15 -48.77
C ALA A 11 24.75 -17.34 -47.46
N ARG A 12 24.18 -16.13 -47.51
CA ARG A 12 24.16 -15.20 -46.36
C ARG A 12 22.76 -14.82 -45.85
N LEU A 13 21.71 -14.93 -46.67
CA LEU A 13 20.35 -14.57 -46.28
C LEU A 13 19.80 -15.40 -45.10
N PRO A 14 20.04 -16.73 -45.02
CA PRO A 14 19.61 -17.51 -43.86
C PRO A 14 20.24 -17.02 -42.54
N PHE A 15 21.50 -16.58 -42.56
CA PHE A 15 22.15 -16.01 -41.38
C PHE A 15 21.51 -14.69 -40.95
N VAL A 16 21.18 -13.81 -41.90
CA VAL A 16 20.48 -12.56 -41.60
C VAL A 16 19.11 -12.83 -40.99
N ILE A 17 18.38 -13.83 -41.50
CA ILE A 17 17.08 -14.23 -40.95
C ILE A 17 17.23 -14.82 -39.55
N ALA A 18 18.24 -15.66 -39.33
CA ALA A 18 18.49 -16.31 -38.05
C ALA A 18 18.78 -15.27 -36.96
N THR A 19 19.78 -14.43 -37.21
CA THR A 19 20.18 -13.37 -36.28
C THR A 19 19.08 -12.32 -36.05
N ALA A 20 18.31 -11.97 -37.08
CA ALA A 20 17.19 -11.03 -36.92
C ALA A 20 16.03 -11.65 -36.09
N GLY A 21 15.73 -12.94 -36.29
CA GLY A 21 14.68 -13.65 -35.56
C GLY A 21 14.96 -13.71 -34.06
N GLU A 22 16.17 -14.12 -33.70
CA GLU A 22 16.64 -14.22 -32.32
C GLU A 22 16.68 -12.85 -31.62
N PHE A 23 17.21 -11.83 -32.30
CA PHE A 23 17.23 -10.45 -31.79
C PHE A 23 15.83 -9.91 -31.48
N ILE A 24 14.89 -10.03 -32.44
CA ILE A 24 13.52 -9.57 -32.27
C ILE A 24 12.87 -10.31 -31.10
N ALA A 25 13.11 -11.62 -30.99
CA ALA A 25 12.63 -12.41 -29.86
C ALA A 25 13.15 -11.91 -28.52
N LEU A 26 14.47 -11.76 -28.35
CA LEU A 26 15.07 -11.32 -27.09
C LEU A 26 14.62 -9.90 -26.69
N TYR A 27 14.52 -8.97 -27.64
CA TYR A 27 14.05 -7.61 -27.38
C TYR A 27 12.59 -7.57 -26.93
N TYR A 28 11.68 -8.20 -27.69
CA TYR A 28 10.26 -8.18 -27.37
C TYR A 28 9.93 -9.09 -26.19
N TRP A 29 10.67 -10.18 -25.97
CA TRP A 29 10.55 -11.01 -24.78
C TRP A 29 10.77 -10.19 -23.52
N LEU A 30 11.90 -9.47 -23.41
CA LEU A 30 12.20 -8.58 -22.28
C LEU A 30 11.09 -7.56 -22.05
N LYS A 31 10.65 -6.88 -23.12
CA LYS A 31 9.60 -5.86 -23.05
C LYS A 31 8.25 -6.43 -22.61
N LEU A 32 7.83 -7.57 -23.16
CA LEU A 32 6.57 -8.22 -22.81
C LEU A 32 6.61 -8.81 -21.39
N PHE A 33 7.78 -9.28 -20.97
CA PHE A 33 7.99 -9.78 -19.62
C PHE A 33 7.84 -8.66 -18.58
N ASP A 34 8.39 -7.48 -18.86
CA ASP A 34 8.22 -6.27 -18.02
C ASP A 34 6.76 -5.79 -17.94
N GLN A 35 5.95 -6.10 -18.95
CA GLN A 35 4.51 -5.81 -19.00
C GLN A 35 3.66 -6.93 -18.36
N SER A 36 4.27 -7.87 -17.64
CA SER A 36 3.61 -9.04 -17.06
C SER A 36 2.86 -9.91 -18.07
N SER A 37 3.16 -9.78 -19.36
CA SER A 37 2.56 -10.55 -20.46
C SER A 37 3.34 -11.84 -20.69
N TYR A 38 3.46 -12.66 -19.64
CA TYR A 38 4.37 -13.81 -19.62
C TYR A 38 4.11 -14.81 -20.76
N LEU A 39 2.83 -15.10 -21.07
CA LEU A 39 2.47 -16.00 -22.17
C LEU A 39 3.03 -15.48 -23.51
N TRP A 40 2.82 -14.20 -23.81
CA TRP A 40 3.29 -13.60 -25.04
C TRP A 40 4.81 -13.45 -25.06
N ALA A 41 5.43 -13.13 -23.94
CA ALA A 41 6.88 -13.10 -23.79
C ALA A 41 7.47 -14.48 -24.13
N THR A 42 6.91 -15.56 -23.58
CA THR A 42 7.32 -16.93 -23.88
C THR A 42 7.10 -17.27 -25.36
N LEU A 43 5.93 -16.98 -25.93
CA LEU A 43 5.63 -17.28 -27.34
C LEU A 43 6.58 -16.55 -28.30
N VAL A 44 6.88 -15.27 -28.04
CA VAL A 44 7.80 -14.48 -28.86
C VAL A 44 9.22 -15.02 -28.77
N LEU A 45 9.68 -15.38 -27.58
CA LEU A 45 11.01 -15.96 -27.37
C LEU A 45 11.14 -17.28 -28.14
N TRP A 46 10.17 -18.19 -27.98
CA TRP A 46 10.14 -19.45 -28.73
C TRP A 46 10.09 -19.25 -30.25
N ALA A 47 9.31 -18.27 -30.73
CA ALA A 47 9.18 -18.01 -32.16
C ALA A 47 10.52 -17.57 -32.78
N GLY A 48 11.26 -16.64 -32.15
CA GLY A 48 12.52 -16.16 -32.72
C GLY A 48 13.64 -17.19 -32.68
N PHE A 49 13.81 -17.91 -31.56
CA PHE A 49 14.80 -19.00 -31.47
C PHE A 49 14.48 -20.17 -32.40
N LEU A 50 13.19 -20.49 -32.61
CA LEU A 50 12.80 -21.50 -33.59
C LEU A 50 13.07 -21.03 -35.03
N VAL A 51 12.84 -19.75 -35.35
CA VAL A 51 13.17 -19.15 -36.66
C VAL A 51 14.67 -19.20 -36.91
N GLU A 52 15.48 -18.87 -35.90
CA GLU A 52 16.94 -18.97 -35.91
C GLU A 52 17.39 -20.40 -36.23
N ARG A 53 16.97 -21.39 -35.43
CA ARG A 53 17.33 -22.80 -35.67
C ARG A 53 16.86 -23.36 -37.01
N VAL A 54 15.65 -23.01 -37.47
CA VAL A 54 15.16 -23.44 -38.78
C VAL A 54 15.99 -22.83 -39.92
N ALA A 55 16.37 -21.56 -39.80
CA ALA A 55 17.19 -20.88 -40.79
C ALA A 55 18.62 -21.45 -40.85
N VAL A 56 19.23 -21.74 -39.70
CA VAL A 56 20.55 -22.40 -39.60
C VAL A 56 20.50 -23.80 -40.21
N LEU A 57 19.49 -24.62 -39.90
CA LEU A 57 19.34 -25.96 -40.49
C LEU A 57 19.11 -25.92 -42.00
N TYR A 58 18.30 -24.99 -42.49
CA TYR A 58 18.11 -24.78 -43.92
C TYR A 58 19.43 -24.42 -44.61
N TRP A 59 20.21 -23.53 -44.01
CA TRP A 59 21.53 -23.15 -44.52
C TRP A 59 22.51 -24.33 -44.55
N VAL A 60 22.55 -25.15 -43.49
CA VAL A 60 23.40 -26.34 -43.43
C VAL A 60 23.02 -27.34 -44.55
N LYS A 61 21.72 -27.58 -44.75
CA LYS A 61 21.22 -28.48 -45.79
C LYS A 61 21.59 -28.01 -47.20
N GLU A 62 21.37 -26.74 -47.50
CA GLU A 62 21.61 -26.17 -48.84
C GLU A 62 23.10 -26.06 -49.20
N ASN A 63 23.98 -25.81 -48.21
CA ASN A 63 25.41 -25.58 -48.48
C ASN A 63 26.31 -26.81 -48.25
N PHE A 64 25.87 -27.80 -47.46
CA PHE A 64 26.69 -28.96 -47.08
C PHE A 64 26.01 -30.33 -47.29
N GLY A 65 24.74 -30.36 -47.73
CA GLY A 65 24.00 -31.60 -48.02
C GLY A 65 23.37 -32.28 -46.79
N GLY A 66 22.67 -33.40 -47.02
CA GLY A 66 21.81 -34.07 -46.02
C GLY A 66 22.51 -34.92 -44.96
N SER A 67 23.85 -34.95 -44.88
CA SER A 67 24.61 -35.91 -44.05
C SER A 67 24.99 -35.41 -42.64
N VAL A 68 24.53 -34.22 -42.23
CA VAL A 68 24.84 -33.63 -40.92
C VAL A 68 23.82 -34.10 -39.85
N GLY A 69 24.25 -34.37 -38.61
CA GLY A 69 23.58 -35.24 -37.62
C GLY A 69 22.09 -34.99 -37.23
N ILE A 70 21.49 -33.85 -37.56
CA ILE A 70 20.04 -33.57 -37.42
C ILE A 70 19.32 -33.60 -38.78
N ALA A 71 20.05 -33.27 -39.86
CA ALA A 71 19.60 -33.31 -41.25
C ALA A 71 19.59 -34.72 -41.87
N ALA A 72 20.28 -35.70 -41.26
CA ALA A 72 20.34 -37.09 -41.73
C ALA A 72 18.94 -37.65 -42.10
N ASP A 73 18.82 -38.19 -43.32
CA ASP A 73 17.55 -38.61 -43.93
C ASP A 73 16.82 -39.77 -43.20
N HIS A 74 17.43 -40.36 -42.17
CA HIS A 74 16.97 -41.60 -41.54
C HIS A 74 16.11 -41.43 -40.27
N LYS A 75 15.92 -40.21 -39.74
CA LYS A 75 15.09 -39.97 -38.54
C LYS A 75 13.67 -39.49 -38.91
N PRO A 76 12.61 -39.99 -38.24
CA PRO A 76 11.25 -39.46 -38.39
C PRO A 76 11.16 -37.96 -38.09
N TRP A 77 10.28 -37.26 -38.80
CA TRP A 77 10.12 -35.80 -38.69
C TRP A 77 9.83 -35.31 -37.26
N TRP A 78 9.07 -36.08 -36.48
CA TRP A 78 8.72 -35.74 -35.10
C TRP A 78 9.92 -35.85 -34.14
N GLN A 79 10.88 -36.76 -34.38
CA GLN A 79 12.11 -36.84 -33.59
C GLN A 79 13.06 -35.68 -33.91
N LYS A 80 13.10 -35.24 -35.17
CA LYS A 80 13.83 -34.03 -35.58
C LYS A 80 13.25 -32.79 -34.90
N LEU A 81 11.92 -32.70 -34.86
CA LEU A 81 11.20 -31.62 -34.17
C LEU A 81 11.45 -31.61 -32.66
N ILE A 82 11.38 -32.76 -31.98
CA ILE A 82 11.66 -32.86 -30.54
C ILE A 82 13.11 -32.45 -30.23
N GLY A 83 14.08 -32.90 -31.03
CA GLY A 83 15.48 -32.50 -30.85
C GLY A 83 15.70 -31.00 -31.00
N LEU A 84 15.06 -30.38 -32.01
CA LEU A 84 15.06 -28.92 -32.21
C LEU A 84 14.46 -28.17 -31.02
N LEU A 85 13.30 -28.61 -30.55
CA LEU A 85 12.61 -27.97 -29.42
C LEU A 85 13.42 -28.06 -28.12
N LEU A 86 14.14 -29.17 -27.90
CA LEU A 86 14.98 -29.34 -26.71
C LEU A 86 16.21 -28.43 -26.71
N ILE A 87 16.82 -28.21 -27.88
CA ILE A 87 17.97 -27.29 -28.03
C ILE A 87 17.51 -25.84 -27.88
N CYS A 88 16.41 -25.43 -28.54
CA CYS A 88 15.86 -24.09 -28.32
C CYS A 88 15.52 -23.85 -26.84
N LEU A 89 15.04 -24.87 -26.13
CA LEU A 89 14.74 -24.76 -24.71
C LEU A 89 15.99 -24.61 -23.84
N SER A 90 17.11 -25.27 -24.17
CA SER A 90 18.36 -25.10 -23.43
C SER A 90 18.90 -23.67 -23.56
N GLU A 91 18.93 -23.17 -24.79
CA GLU A 91 19.41 -21.83 -25.13
C GLU A 91 18.59 -20.74 -24.43
N ILE A 92 17.25 -20.83 -24.53
CA ILE A 92 16.32 -19.96 -23.81
C ILE A 92 16.62 -19.98 -22.31
N THR A 93 16.93 -21.16 -21.74
CA THR A 93 17.21 -21.29 -20.31
C THR A 93 18.51 -20.59 -19.93
N VAL A 94 19.56 -20.69 -20.75
CA VAL A 94 20.84 -20.01 -20.51
C VAL A 94 20.65 -18.49 -20.56
N TRP A 95 20.00 -17.96 -21.59
CA TRP A 95 19.72 -16.53 -21.73
C TRP A 95 18.86 -15.98 -20.59
N VAL A 96 17.81 -16.70 -20.20
CA VAL A 96 16.98 -16.35 -19.04
C VAL A 96 17.84 -16.37 -17.78
N ALA A 97 18.58 -17.45 -17.52
CA ALA A 97 19.43 -17.57 -16.34
C ALA A 97 20.50 -16.47 -16.28
N PHE A 98 21.07 -16.07 -17.41
CA PHE A 98 22.00 -14.95 -17.53
C PHE A 98 21.37 -13.62 -17.09
N VAL A 99 20.20 -13.26 -17.64
CA VAL A 99 19.49 -12.01 -17.32
C VAL A 99 19.10 -11.96 -15.84
N PHE A 100 18.66 -13.09 -15.30
CA PHE A 100 18.35 -13.26 -13.87
C PHE A 100 19.61 -13.16 -13.01
N ALA A 101 20.68 -13.87 -13.37
CA ALA A 101 21.94 -13.83 -12.64
C ALA A 101 22.50 -12.41 -12.56
N GLN A 102 22.39 -11.64 -13.65
CA GLN A 102 22.77 -10.24 -13.64
C GLN A 102 21.91 -9.39 -12.71
N HIS A 103 20.60 -9.63 -12.68
CA HIS A 103 19.67 -8.88 -11.84
C HIS A 103 19.90 -9.11 -10.35
N TYR A 104 20.12 -10.36 -9.93
CA TYR A 104 20.14 -10.75 -8.52
C TYR A 104 21.55 -10.88 -7.94
N PHE A 105 22.54 -11.29 -8.75
CA PHE A 105 23.89 -11.64 -8.28
C PHE A 105 24.99 -10.80 -8.92
N GLY A 106 24.64 -9.83 -9.77
CA GLY A 106 25.57 -8.90 -10.40
C GLY A 106 26.27 -9.47 -11.64
N TRP A 107 27.14 -8.65 -12.25
CA TRP A 107 27.75 -8.93 -13.55
C TRP A 107 28.71 -10.12 -13.55
N THR A 108 29.40 -10.38 -12.44
CA THR A 108 30.31 -11.53 -12.34
C THR A 108 29.55 -12.86 -12.43
N ALA A 109 28.42 -12.98 -11.72
CA ALA A 109 27.57 -14.16 -11.78
C ALA A 109 26.92 -14.29 -13.17
N ALA A 110 26.46 -13.18 -13.74
CA ALA A 110 25.89 -13.16 -15.09
C ALA A 110 26.88 -13.69 -16.14
N PHE A 111 28.12 -13.18 -16.10
CA PHE A 111 29.18 -13.63 -16.99
C PHE A 111 29.43 -15.13 -16.86
N LEU A 112 29.54 -15.65 -15.64
CA LEU A 112 29.77 -17.08 -15.41
C LEU A 112 28.62 -17.94 -15.91
N VAL A 113 27.37 -17.52 -15.67
CA VAL A 113 26.18 -18.26 -16.11
C VAL A 113 26.10 -18.31 -17.64
N LEU A 114 26.24 -17.16 -18.31
CA LEU A 114 26.20 -17.08 -19.76
C LEU A 114 27.37 -17.87 -20.37
N PHE A 115 28.60 -17.61 -19.93
CA PHE A 115 29.79 -18.26 -20.47
C PHE A 115 29.76 -19.79 -20.31
N VAL A 116 29.42 -20.30 -19.13
CA VAL A 116 29.39 -21.74 -18.89
C VAL A 116 28.22 -22.40 -19.63
N GLY A 117 27.06 -21.75 -19.63
CA GLY A 117 25.88 -22.21 -20.37
C GLY A 117 26.18 -22.36 -21.85
N GLU A 118 26.63 -21.28 -22.50
CA GLU A 118 26.94 -21.27 -23.93
C GLU A 118 28.12 -22.20 -24.27
N GLN A 119 29.12 -22.34 -23.38
CA GLN A 119 30.21 -23.28 -23.63
C GLN A 119 29.73 -24.73 -23.70
N ILE A 120 28.78 -25.11 -22.86
CA ILE A 120 28.19 -26.45 -22.87
C ILE A 120 27.32 -26.62 -24.12
N GLU A 121 26.50 -25.63 -24.42
CA GLU A 121 25.59 -25.59 -25.57
C GLU A 121 26.37 -25.77 -26.89
N HIS A 122 27.31 -24.87 -27.19
CA HIS A 122 28.17 -24.96 -28.37
C HIS A 122 28.92 -26.29 -28.47
N SER A 123 29.34 -26.85 -27.35
CA SER A 123 30.03 -28.14 -27.34
C SER A 123 29.10 -29.28 -27.75
N ILE A 124 27.85 -29.26 -27.26
CA ILE A 124 26.79 -30.20 -27.65
C ILE A 124 26.45 -30.04 -29.13
N GLU A 125 26.27 -28.82 -29.61
CA GLU A 125 25.95 -28.54 -31.00
C GLU A 125 27.04 -29.02 -31.96
N LEU A 126 28.30 -28.69 -31.68
CA LEU A 126 29.44 -29.15 -32.47
C LEU A 126 29.59 -30.69 -32.41
N GLY A 127 29.29 -31.31 -31.27
CA GLY A 127 29.22 -32.77 -31.15
C GLY A 127 28.14 -33.39 -32.05
N LEU A 128 26.94 -32.79 -32.06
CA LEU A 128 25.80 -33.21 -32.90
C LEU A 128 26.10 -33.05 -34.39
N LEU A 129 26.67 -31.92 -34.80
CA LEU A 129 27.03 -31.63 -36.20
C LEU A 129 28.16 -32.53 -36.69
N SER A 130 29.16 -32.81 -35.85
CA SER A 130 30.33 -33.63 -36.20
C SER A 130 30.10 -35.14 -36.06
N GLN A 131 28.98 -35.56 -35.48
CA GLN A 131 28.66 -36.95 -35.11
C GLN A 131 29.70 -37.58 -34.16
N THR A 132 30.24 -36.79 -33.22
CA THR A 132 31.21 -37.27 -32.22
C THR A 132 30.82 -36.82 -30.81
N SER A 133 31.54 -37.31 -29.78
CA SER A 133 31.25 -36.91 -28.40
C SER A 133 31.45 -35.40 -28.20
N TRP A 134 30.44 -34.73 -27.65
CA TRP A 134 30.47 -33.30 -27.31
C TRP A 134 31.60 -32.94 -26.33
N LEU A 135 32.02 -33.90 -25.49
CA LEU A 135 33.14 -33.73 -24.55
C LEU A 135 34.44 -33.34 -25.25
N ASN A 136 34.61 -33.71 -26.52
CA ASN A 136 35.79 -33.34 -27.31
C ASN A 136 35.81 -31.85 -27.67
N PHE A 137 34.69 -31.15 -27.52
CA PHE A 137 34.52 -29.75 -27.90
C PHE A 137 34.53 -28.78 -26.71
N VAL A 138 34.36 -29.28 -25.48
CA VAL A 138 34.31 -28.48 -24.24
C VAL A 138 35.53 -27.57 -24.09
N ALA A 139 36.72 -28.05 -24.44
CA ALA A 139 37.95 -27.25 -24.40
C ALA A 139 38.50 -26.92 -25.80
N SER A 140 37.67 -27.05 -26.85
CA SER A 140 38.12 -26.78 -28.21
C SER A 140 38.21 -25.28 -28.46
N ARG A 141 39.31 -24.84 -29.10
CA ARG A 141 39.51 -23.43 -29.48
C ARG A 141 38.33 -22.84 -30.25
N GLN A 142 37.66 -23.66 -31.05
CA GLN A 142 36.50 -23.24 -31.83
C GLN A 142 35.31 -22.91 -30.94
N ALA A 143 34.88 -23.86 -30.09
CA ALA A 143 33.78 -23.62 -29.15
C ALA A 143 34.08 -22.42 -28.23
N THR A 144 35.31 -22.34 -27.70
CA THR A 144 35.68 -21.24 -26.80
C THR A 144 35.63 -19.86 -27.47
N VAL A 145 36.07 -19.71 -28.73
CA VAL A 145 36.02 -18.40 -29.42
C VAL A 145 34.59 -17.95 -29.65
N ILE A 146 33.70 -18.87 -30.04
CA ILE A 146 32.28 -18.62 -30.28
C ILE A 146 31.62 -18.16 -28.97
N THR A 147 31.76 -18.97 -27.90
CA THR A 147 31.25 -18.64 -26.55
C THR A 147 31.74 -17.29 -26.04
N VAL A 148 33.03 -16.95 -26.21
CA VAL A 148 33.56 -15.66 -25.76
C VAL A 148 32.87 -14.50 -26.49
N LEU A 149 32.70 -14.60 -27.81
CA LEU A 149 32.08 -13.54 -28.61
C LEU A 149 30.62 -13.34 -28.23
N GLU A 150 29.86 -14.43 -28.09
CA GLU A 150 28.46 -14.37 -27.71
C GLU A 150 28.28 -13.87 -26.27
N THR A 151 29.13 -14.33 -25.34
CA THR A 151 29.11 -13.85 -23.95
C THR A 151 29.37 -12.34 -23.91
N LEU A 152 30.38 -11.85 -24.63
CA LEU A 152 30.67 -10.42 -24.68
C LEU A 152 29.56 -9.62 -25.36
N GLY A 153 28.98 -10.16 -26.44
CA GLY A 153 27.82 -9.57 -27.13
C GLY A 153 26.60 -9.48 -26.23
N GLY A 154 26.27 -10.55 -25.51
CA GLY A 154 25.17 -10.61 -24.54
C GLY A 154 25.37 -9.67 -23.35
N ILE A 155 26.60 -9.57 -22.83
CA ILE A 155 26.94 -8.61 -21.76
C ILE A 155 26.77 -7.17 -22.25
N ALA A 156 27.33 -6.83 -23.41
CA ALA A 156 27.21 -5.49 -23.99
C ALA A 156 25.76 -5.12 -24.31
N TRP A 157 25.00 -6.07 -24.87
CA TRP A 157 23.58 -5.92 -25.15
C TRP A 157 22.77 -5.64 -23.88
N LEU A 158 22.88 -6.49 -22.86
CA LEU A 158 22.11 -6.33 -21.63
C LEU A 158 22.49 -5.03 -20.92
N TYR A 159 23.78 -4.66 -20.94
CA TYR A 159 24.26 -3.39 -20.40
C TYR A 159 23.58 -2.20 -21.09
N LEU A 160 23.61 -2.16 -22.42
CA LEU A 160 23.06 -1.05 -23.21
C LEU A 160 21.53 -0.97 -23.10
N VAL A 161 20.83 -2.11 -23.11
CA VAL A 161 19.37 -2.17 -22.92
C VAL A 161 18.97 -1.64 -21.53
N ARG A 162 19.75 -1.94 -20.49
CA ARG A 162 19.49 -1.44 -19.12
C ARG A 162 19.85 0.03 -18.91
N HIS A 163 20.61 0.64 -19.81
CA HIS A 163 20.96 2.07 -19.78
C HIS A 163 20.18 2.89 -20.81
N ASP A 164 18.96 2.48 -21.13
CA ASP A 164 18.06 3.18 -22.06
C ASP A 164 18.61 3.30 -23.50
N GLN A 165 19.63 2.51 -23.87
CA GLN A 165 20.23 2.47 -25.20
C GLN A 165 19.86 1.19 -25.96
N ALA A 166 18.58 0.82 -25.95
CA ALA A 166 18.11 -0.45 -26.50
C ALA A 166 18.41 -0.64 -27.99
N GLN A 167 18.42 0.45 -28.78
CA GLN A 167 18.80 0.40 -30.20
C GLN A 167 20.28 0.05 -30.39
N LEU A 168 21.15 0.65 -29.56
CA LEU A 168 22.60 0.40 -29.58
C LEU A 168 22.92 -1.01 -29.06
N GLY A 169 22.21 -1.43 -27.99
CA GLY A 169 22.27 -2.79 -27.49
C GLY A 169 21.90 -3.82 -28.55
N GLY A 170 20.80 -3.56 -29.28
CA GLY A 170 20.40 -4.39 -30.40
C GLY A 170 21.45 -4.46 -31.52
N MET A 171 22.09 -3.35 -31.85
CA MET A 171 23.20 -3.35 -32.83
C MET A 171 24.40 -4.17 -32.35
N MET A 172 24.78 -4.07 -31.07
CA MET A 172 25.93 -4.82 -30.53
C MET A 172 25.66 -6.33 -30.49
N LEU A 173 24.44 -6.73 -30.11
CA LEU A 173 24.04 -8.13 -30.16
C LEU A 173 24.04 -8.66 -31.60
N LEU A 174 23.46 -7.90 -32.53
CA LEU A 174 23.44 -8.25 -33.95
C LEU A 174 24.85 -8.43 -34.51
N ILE A 175 25.80 -7.55 -34.17
CA ILE A 175 27.20 -7.65 -34.58
C ILE A 175 27.86 -8.89 -33.98
N GLY A 176 27.67 -9.14 -32.67
CA GLY A 176 28.22 -10.30 -31.97
C GLY A 176 27.77 -11.63 -32.60
N LEU A 177 26.46 -11.82 -32.70
CA LEU A 177 25.84 -13.01 -33.30
C LEU A 177 26.20 -13.15 -34.80
N THR A 178 26.32 -12.04 -35.54
CA THR A 178 26.73 -12.11 -36.95
C THR A 178 28.18 -12.60 -37.10
N ILE A 179 29.10 -12.11 -36.27
CA ILE A 179 30.51 -12.53 -36.29
C ILE A 179 30.61 -14.02 -35.93
N GLU A 180 29.88 -14.42 -34.89
CA GLU A 180 29.83 -15.78 -34.40
C GLU A 180 29.35 -16.77 -35.48
N HIS A 181 28.19 -16.49 -36.08
CA HIS A 181 27.62 -17.24 -37.19
C HIS A 181 28.55 -17.35 -38.41
N VAL A 182 29.27 -16.28 -38.75
CA VAL A 182 30.25 -16.30 -39.84
C VAL A 182 31.44 -17.19 -39.48
N ILE A 183 31.96 -17.11 -38.26
CA ILE A 183 33.08 -17.95 -37.78
C ILE A 183 32.67 -19.43 -37.73
N GLN A 184 31.49 -19.73 -37.21
CA GLN A 184 30.93 -21.08 -37.19
C GLN A 184 30.84 -21.66 -38.61
N GLY A 185 30.26 -20.90 -39.55
CA GLY A 185 30.10 -21.34 -40.93
C GLY A 185 31.44 -21.60 -41.65
N ASP A 186 32.44 -20.75 -41.39
CA ASP A 186 33.77 -20.88 -41.99
C ASP A 186 34.57 -22.05 -41.41
N ALA A 187 34.41 -22.33 -40.11
CA ALA A 187 35.04 -23.45 -39.43
C ALA A 187 34.49 -24.81 -39.91
N ILE A 188 33.17 -24.91 -40.10
CA ILE A 188 32.50 -26.10 -40.64
C ILE A 188 33.00 -26.40 -42.06
N LYS A 189 33.09 -25.37 -42.91
CA LYS A 189 33.55 -25.50 -44.30
C LYS A 189 34.97 -26.06 -44.42
N ARG A 190 35.93 -25.53 -43.65
CA ARG A 190 37.33 -26.00 -43.67
C ARG A 190 37.48 -27.45 -43.22
N ARG A 191 36.64 -27.90 -42.28
CA ARG A 191 36.72 -29.26 -41.70
C ARG A 191 36.06 -30.32 -42.58
N MET A 192 34.98 -29.97 -43.29
CA MET A 192 34.40 -30.86 -44.31
C MET A 192 35.33 -31.03 -45.50
N GLN A 193 36.01 -29.95 -45.93
CA GLN A 193 37.07 -30.03 -46.94
C GLN A 193 38.22 -30.94 -46.48
N ALA A 194 38.61 -30.89 -45.20
CA ALA A 194 39.61 -31.81 -44.65
C ALA A 194 39.12 -33.28 -44.58
N LYS A 195 37.85 -33.54 -44.27
CA LYS A 195 37.25 -34.90 -44.30
C LYS A 195 37.12 -35.45 -45.72
N GLN A 196 36.80 -34.61 -46.69
CA GLN A 196 36.72 -34.98 -48.11
C GLN A 196 38.11 -35.32 -48.66
N ASN A 197 39.12 -34.52 -48.31
CA ASN A 197 40.52 -34.81 -48.64
C ASN A 197 41.10 -36.05 -47.92
N GLN A 198 40.60 -36.41 -46.73
CA GLN A 198 40.97 -37.66 -46.04
C GLN A 198 40.21 -38.88 -46.58
N GLY A 199 39.00 -38.72 -47.10
CA GLY A 199 38.24 -39.77 -47.77
C GLY A 199 38.85 -40.20 -49.11
N ASP A 200 39.42 -39.24 -49.85
CA ASP A 200 40.11 -39.52 -51.12
C ASP A 200 41.52 -40.13 -50.93
N ALA A 201 42.10 -40.03 -49.73
CA ALA A 201 43.40 -40.62 -49.40
C ALA A 201 43.32 -42.03 -48.76
N ALA A 202 42.11 -42.48 -48.40
CA ALA A 202 41.88 -43.74 -47.68
C ALA A 202 41.24 -44.85 -48.56
N SER A 203 41.30 -44.73 -49.89
CA SER A 203 40.82 -45.77 -50.81
C SER A 203 41.85 -46.86 -51.15
N ASP A 204 42.96 -46.95 -50.41
CA ASP A 204 43.95 -48.01 -50.60
C ASP A 204 44.48 -48.50 -49.25
N THR A 205 43.73 -49.38 -48.59
CA THR A 205 44.18 -50.61 -47.89
C THR A 205 43.11 -51.14 -46.92
N SER A 206 43.20 -52.45 -46.74
CA SER A 206 42.23 -53.41 -46.21
C SER A 206 41.68 -53.21 -44.80
N ALA A 207 40.50 -53.82 -44.61
CA ALA A 207 39.76 -53.99 -43.37
C ALA A 207 40.54 -54.63 -42.21
N GLU A 208 40.34 -54.08 -41.00
CA GLU A 208 40.23 -54.90 -39.79
C GLU A 208 39.40 -54.17 -38.72
N SER A 209 38.46 -54.90 -38.11
CA SER A 209 37.46 -54.39 -37.19
C SER A 209 38.06 -54.05 -35.82
N SER A 210 37.71 -52.88 -35.25
CA SER A 210 37.71 -52.71 -33.80
C SER A 210 36.45 -51.98 -33.35
N LYS A 211 35.77 -52.58 -32.37
CA LYS A 211 34.52 -52.14 -31.76
C LYS A 211 34.73 -50.81 -31.03
N GLN A 212 34.01 -49.76 -31.42
CA GLN A 212 33.77 -48.60 -30.55
C GLN A 212 32.37 -48.71 -29.91
N PRO A 213 32.23 -48.35 -28.62
CA PRO A 213 30.95 -48.46 -27.92
C PRO A 213 29.96 -47.42 -28.43
N ARG A 214 28.76 -47.89 -28.79
CA ARG A 214 27.59 -47.04 -29.07
C ARG A 214 27.19 -46.30 -27.79
N LEU A 215 27.64 -45.06 -27.65
CA LEU A 215 27.05 -44.06 -26.76
C LEU A 215 26.44 -42.94 -27.62
N ILE A 216 25.54 -43.33 -28.52
CA ILE A 216 24.74 -42.42 -29.32
C ILE A 216 23.31 -42.55 -28.79
N GLY A 217 22.96 -41.75 -27.77
CA GLY A 217 21.60 -41.77 -27.21
C GLY A 217 21.33 -40.92 -25.98
N THR A 218 22.33 -40.49 -25.21
CA THR A 218 22.10 -39.87 -23.88
C THR A 218 22.27 -38.34 -23.83
N ALA A 219 22.86 -37.71 -24.85
CA ALA A 219 23.13 -36.26 -24.85
C ALA A 219 21.88 -35.35 -24.68
N PRO A 220 20.72 -35.60 -25.33
CA PRO A 220 19.55 -34.75 -25.14
C PRO A 220 18.89 -34.93 -23.76
N VAL A 221 19.05 -36.11 -23.15
CA VAL A 221 18.48 -36.44 -21.84
C VAL A 221 19.27 -35.75 -20.72
N VAL A 222 20.60 -35.69 -20.83
CA VAL A 222 21.46 -35.01 -19.86
C VAL A 222 21.27 -33.49 -19.91
N GLY A 223 21.15 -32.90 -21.12
CA GLY A 223 20.79 -31.48 -21.27
C GLY A 223 19.46 -31.13 -20.60
N GLY A 224 18.42 -31.93 -20.84
CA GLY A 224 17.11 -31.73 -20.21
C GLY A 224 17.11 -31.84 -18.68
N ILE A 225 17.94 -32.71 -18.09
CA ILE A 225 18.07 -32.83 -16.63
C ILE A 225 18.74 -31.59 -16.02
N ILE A 226 19.77 -31.06 -16.66
CA ILE A 226 20.45 -29.83 -16.22
C ILE A 226 19.50 -28.63 -16.33
N THR A 227 18.72 -28.54 -17.40
CA THR A 227 17.68 -27.50 -17.58
C THR A 227 16.61 -27.56 -16.49
N VAL A 228 16.11 -28.74 -16.13
CA VAL A 228 15.12 -28.92 -15.04
C VAL A 228 15.73 -28.59 -13.67
N ALA A 229 17.00 -28.93 -13.44
CA ALA A 229 17.70 -28.57 -12.21
C ALA A 229 17.90 -27.06 -12.09
N ILE A 230 18.31 -26.38 -13.17
CA ILE A 230 18.43 -24.91 -13.22
C ILE A 230 17.06 -24.24 -13.06
N ALA A 231 16.02 -24.73 -13.72
CA ALA A 231 14.65 -24.24 -13.56
C ALA A 231 14.11 -24.47 -12.13
N GLY A 232 14.44 -25.60 -11.50
CA GLY A 232 14.10 -25.91 -10.11
C GLY A 232 14.83 -25.01 -9.11
N VAL A 233 16.11 -24.69 -9.36
CA VAL A 233 16.90 -23.72 -8.58
C VAL A 233 16.37 -22.30 -8.80
N LEU A 234 16.04 -21.91 -10.04
CA LEU A 234 15.38 -20.64 -10.32
C LEU A 234 14.05 -20.55 -9.57
N PHE A 235 13.20 -21.57 -9.62
CA PHE A 235 11.90 -21.58 -8.94
C PHE A 235 12.04 -21.46 -7.41
N THR A 236 13.02 -22.14 -6.80
CA THR A 236 13.29 -22.05 -5.35
C THR A 236 13.92 -20.72 -4.94
N VAL A 237 14.80 -20.15 -5.78
CA VAL A 237 15.39 -18.81 -5.57
C VAL A 237 14.36 -17.70 -5.80
N LEU A 238 13.41 -17.88 -6.72
CA LEU A 238 12.41 -16.88 -7.10
C LEU A 238 11.18 -16.85 -6.18
N LYS A 239 10.84 -17.96 -5.53
CA LYS A 239 9.71 -18.04 -4.58
C LYS A 239 9.69 -16.91 -3.53
N PRO A 240 10.82 -16.53 -2.88
CA PRO A 240 10.84 -15.40 -1.95
C PRO A 240 10.83 -14.01 -2.60
N PHE A 241 11.10 -13.89 -3.92
CA PHE A 241 11.10 -12.61 -4.66
C PHE A 241 9.82 -12.38 -5.48
N CYS A 242 8.94 -13.39 -5.60
CA CYS A 242 7.58 -13.24 -6.12
C CYS A 242 6.68 -12.53 -5.09
N PHE A 243 7.03 -11.31 -4.69
CA PHE A 243 6.06 -10.40 -4.11
C PHE A 243 4.98 -10.18 -5.15
N ARG A 244 3.73 -10.50 -4.78
CA ARG A 244 2.56 -10.22 -5.61
C ARG A 244 2.36 -8.71 -5.62
N ILE A 245 3.07 -8.01 -6.51
CA ILE A 245 2.86 -6.59 -6.76
C ILE A 245 1.44 -6.49 -7.32
N LEU A 246 0.52 -5.97 -6.51
CA LEU A 246 -0.86 -5.79 -6.94
C LEU A 246 -0.89 -4.99 -8.25
N SER A 247 -1.55 -5.54 -9.26
CA SER A 247 -1.95 -4.77 -10.43
C SER A 247 -2.91 -3.66 -9.97
N PRO A 248 -2.75 -2.44 -10.48
CA PRO A 248 -3.53 -1.30 -10.02
C PRO A 248 -4.99 -1.45 -10.44
N PRO A 249 -5.96 -1.03 -9.62
CA PRO A 249 -7.25 -0.67 -10.19
C PRO A 249 -7.04 0.44 -11.22
N PRO A 250 -7.63 0.34 -12.43
CA PRO A 250 -7.50 1.36 -13.44
C PRO A 250 -8.03 2.69 -12.91
N THR A 251 -7.20 3.73 -12.92
CA THR A 251 -7.63 5.10 -12.69
C THR A 251 -8.14 5.67 -14.00
N ILE A 252 -9.40 6.08 -14.05
CA ILE A 252 -9.92 6.89 -15.15
C ILE A 252 -9.50 8.33 -14.85
N ASP A 253 -8.85 9.02 -15.79
CA ASP A 253 -8.63 10.46 -15.65
C ASP A 253 -9.93 11.18 -16.03
N ALA A 254 -10.64 11.71 -15.04
CA ALA A 254 -11.77 12.60 -15.23
C ALA A 254 -11.64 13.84 -14.32
N PRO A 255 -12.30 14.97 -14.67
CA PRO A 255 -12.22 16.18 -13.88
C PRO A 255 -12.75 15.99 -12.45
N VAL A 256 -11.98 16.45 -11.46
CA VAL A 256 -12.39 16.46 -10.06
C VAL A 256 -13.34 17.63 -9.81
N THR A 257 -14.53 17.32 -9.31
CA THR A 257 -15.54 18.28 -8.85
C THR A 257 -15.58 18.24 -7.33
N TYR A 258 -15.24 19.36 -6.68
CA TYR A 258 -15.31 19.48 -5.23
C TYR A 258 -16.72 19.88 -4.80
N LEU A 259 -17.30 19.15 -3.84
CA LEU A 259 -18.61 19.50 -3.30
C LEU A 259 -18.51 20.71 -2.35
N LYS A 260 -19.59 21.51 -2.29
CA LYS A 260 -19.67 22.67 -1.38
C LYS A 260 -19.92 22.18 0.05
N GLN A 261 -18.94 22.41 0.93
CA GLN A 261 -18.94 21.96 2.33
C GLN A 261 -18.51 23.05 3.32
N ASN A 262 -18.77 24.32 2.98
CA ASN A 262 -18.41 25.50 3.79
C ASN A 262 -16.89 25.74 3.98
N TRP A 263 -16.06 25.12 3.14
CA TRP A 263 -14.63 25.39 3.05
C TRP A 263 -14.27 26.13 1.75
N SER A 264 -13.30 27.05 1.86
CA SER A 264 -12.58 27.60 0.72
C SER A 264 -11.56 26.57 0.18
N ALA A 265 -11.01 26.82 -1.00
CA ALA A 265 -9.90 26.01 -1.52
C ALA A 265 -8.69 26.04 -0.57
N GLU A 266 -8.34 27.20 -0.04
CA GLU A 266 -7.25 27.37 0.93
C GLU A 266 -7.41 26.51 2.19
N LYS A 267 -8.60 26.53 2.83
CA LYS A 267 -8.88 25.68 4.00
C LYS A 267 -8.78 24.19 3.69
N ARG A 268 -9.14 23.80 2.45
CA ARG A 268 -9.06 22.42 1.98
C ARG A 268 -7.60 22.01 1.79
N ASP A 269 -6.82 22.80 1.07
CA ASP A 269 -5.40 22.52 0.80
C ASP A 269 -4.61 22.43 2.13
N GLU A 270 -4.94 23.30 3.07
CA GLU A 270 -4.41 23.26 4.43
C GLU A 270 -4.77 21.94 5.15
N PHE A 271 -6.02 21.50 5.10
CA PHE A 271 -6.41 20.21 5.70
C PHE A 271 -5.75 19.01 5.03
N TYR A 272 -5.58 19.03 3.70
CA TYR A 272 -5.01 17.92 2.93
C TYR A 272 -3.57 17.59 3.34
N HIS A 273 -2.80 18.61 3.71
CA HIS A 273 -1.36 18.49 3.96
C HIS A 273 -0.92 18.99 5.36
N ALA A 274 -1.85 19.27 6.26
CA ALA A 274 -1.52 19.60 7.65
C ALA A 274 -0.82 18.44 8.36
N SER A 275 0.38 18.70 8.88
CA SER A 275 1.09 17.70 9.69
C SER A 275 0.38 17.45 11.01
N GLN A 276 0.45 16.19 11.43
CA GLN A 276 0.05 15.73 12.76
C GLN A 276 1.27 15.14 13.51
N GLY A 277 2.48 15.36 12.99
CA GLY A 277 3.70 14.88 13.60
C GLY A 277 4.02 13.40 13.35
N THR A 278 3.36 12.78 12.37
CA THR A 278 3.58 11.37 12.01
C THR A 278 4.90 11.18 11.28
N VAL A 279 5.58 10.08 11.58
CA VAL A 279 6.87 9.72 10.97
C VAL A 279 6.74 8.39 10.24
N LEU A 280 6.39 8.44 8.96
CA LEU A 280 6.43 7.28 8.09
C LEU A 280 7.90 6.93 7.77
N MET A 281 8.66 7.90 7.26
CA MET A 281 10.10 7.80 7.02
C MET A 281 10.73 9.17 6.76
N ASN A 282 12.05 9.22 6.58
CA ASN A 282 12.74 10.40 6.06
C ASN A 282 12.17 10.79 4.68
N ALA A 283 11.91 12.08 4.48
CA ALA A 283 11.24 12.57 3.27
C ALA A 283 12.06 12.33 2.00
N ASP A 284 13.38 12.60 2.05
CA ASP A 284 14.27 12.43 0.90
C ASP A 284 14.37 10.95 0.50
N TRP A 285 14.33 10.05 1.48
CA TRP A 285 14.27 8.61 1.21
C TRP A 285 12.99 8.22 0.48
N PHE A 286 11.83 8.72 0.92
CA PHE A 286 10.56 8.43 0.27
C PHE A 286 10.53 8.92 -1.18
N MET A 287 11.07 10.12 -1.41
CA MET A 287 11.15 10.71 -2.75
C MET A 287 12.16 9.99 -3.67
N ALA A 288 13.19 9.37 -3.10
CA ALA A 288 14.22 8.63 -3.86
C ALA A 288 13.88 7.15 -4.09
N LEU A 289 12.95 6.58 -3.31
CA LEU A 289 12.65 5.16 -3.30
C LEU A 289 11.99 4.73 -4.61
N GLU A 290 12.52 3.69 -5.23
CA GLU A 290 11.92 3.09 -6.43
C GLU A 290 10.75 2.18 -6.06
N GLN A 291 9.73 2.15 -6.92
CA GLN A 291 8.61 1.22 -6.77
C GLN A 291 9.11 -0.23 -6.61
N PRO A 292 8.40 -1.09 -5.86
CA PRO A 292 8.77 -2.48 -5.63
C PRO A 292 8.54 -3.38 -6.87
N THR A 293 8.75 -2.84 -8.08
CA THR A 293 8.63 -3.58 -9.34
C THR A 293 9.99 -4.03 -9.83
N ILE A 294 10.03 -5.16 -10.52
CA ILE A 294 11.21 -5.66 -11.22
C ILE A 294 11.02 -5.34 -12.71
N LYS A 295 11.88 -4.50 -13.26
CA LYS A 295 11.98 -4.24 -14.69
C LYS A 295 13.34 -4.68 -15.21
N PHE A 296 13.36 -5.31 -16.37
CA PHE A 296 14.57 -5.71 -17.08
C PHE A 296 14.96 -4.70 -18.16
N VAL A 297 14.02 -3.87 -18.62
CA VAL A 297 14.21 -2.75 -19.55
C VAL A 297 13.70 -1.45 -18.96
N GLY A 298 14.50 -0.39 -19.09
CA GLY A 298 14.14 0.95 -18.64
C GLY A 298 14.15 1.13 -17.11
N ARG A 299 13.73 2.31 -16.67
CA ARG A 299 13.74 2.70 -15.25
C ARG A 299 12.45 2.31 -14.53
N VAL A 300 12.61 1.96 -13.26
CA VAL A 300 11.50 1.79 -12.32
C VAL A 300 11.04 3.18 -11.89
N GLY A 301 9.72 3.39 -11.81
CA GLY A 301 9.15 4.66 -11.32
C GLY A 301 9.43 4.87 -9.83
N LEU A 302 9.18 6.07 -9.33
CA LEU A 302 9.37 6.40 -7.91
C LEU A 302 8.14 6.01 -7.08
N MET A 303 8.34 5.71 -5.81
CA MET A 303 7.29 5.40 -4.85
C MET A 303 6.37 6.61 -4.63
N SER A 304 6.92 7.82 -4.70
CA SER A 304 6.21 9.10 -4.53
C SER A 304 5.33 9.49 -5.73
N ASP A 305 5.38 8.74 -6.83
CA ASP A 305 4.53 8.97 -7.99
C ASP A 305 3.05 8.82 -7.62
N GLN A 306 2.27 9.88 -7.82
CA GLN A 306 0.84 9.89 -7.47
C GLN A 306 0.04 8.83 -8.24
N ASP A 307 0.41 8.51 -9.48
CA ASP A 307 -0.24 7.43 -10.26
C ASP A 307 0.03 6.06 -9.64
N TYR A 308 1.20 5.89 -9.02
CA TYR A 308 1.53 4.68 -8.29
C TYR A 308 0.84 4.62 -6.93
N LEU A 309 0.75 5.74 -6.22
CA LEU A 309 0.07 5.81 -4.92
C LEU A 309 -1.46 5.66 -5.04
N ALA A 310 -2.06 6.09 -6.15
CA ALA A 310 -3.49 5.93 -6.40
C ALA A 310 -3.99 4.47 -6.34
N ARG A 311 -3.08 3.51 -6.52
CA ARG A 311 -3.32 2.06 -6.41
C ARG A 311 -3.72 1.63 -5.00
N PHE A 312 -3.20 2.33 -4.00
CA PHE A 312 -3.55 2.13 -2.59
C PHE A 312 -4.70 3.04 -2.17
N GLY A 313 -5.38 3.69 -3.12
CA GLY A 313 -6.54 4.52 -2.84
C GLY A 313 -6.23 5.97 -2.47
N PHE A 314 -4.96 6.39 -2.49
CA PHE A 314 -4.61 7.80 -2.33
C PHE A 314 -5.18 8.64 -3.48
N LEU A 315 -5.58 9.87 -3.18
CA LEU A 315 -6.24 10.75 -4.13
C LEU A 315 -5.23 11.73 -4.70
N LYS A 316 -5.18 11.85 -6.04
CA LYS A 316 -4.30 12.82 -6.68
C LYS A 316 -4.62 14.23 -6.21
N ASP A 317 -3.57 15.04 -6.08
CA ASP A 317 -3.65 16.46 -5.78
C ASP A 317 -2.70 17.31 -6.63
N VAL A 318 -2.92 18.61 -6.61
CA VAL A 318 -2.12 19.59 -7.36
C VAL A 318 -0.98 20.11 -6.49
N GLN A 319 0.22 20.16 -7.06
CA GLN A 319 1.37 20.77 -6.40
C GLN A 319 1.10 22.25 -6.10
N ASN A 320 1.41 22.69 -4.87
CA ASN A 320 1.41 24.09 -4.50
C ASN A 320 2.57 24.35 -3.51
N ASP A 321 3.25 25.49 -3.61
CA ASP A 321 4.47 25.74 -2.83
C ASP A 321 4.23 25.92 -1.32
N GLU A 322 3.01 26.28 -0.91
CA GLU A 322 2.65 26.58 0.48
C GLU A 322 2.31 25.34 1.30
N HIS A 323 1.53 24.41 0.72
CA HIS A 323 1.02 23.24 1.42
C HIS A 323 1.49 21.91 0.82
N ASN A 324 1.86 21.85 -0.47
CA ASN A 324 2.20 20.60 -1.16
C ASN A 324 3.40 20.76 -2.12
N SER A 325 4.53 21.26 -1.60
CA SER A 325 5.72 21.52 -2.43
C SER A 325 6.36 20.25 -3.01
N PHE A 326 6.06 19.08 -2.46
CA PHE A 326 6.58 17.78 -2.88
C PHE A 326 5.69 17.05 -3.89
N ASN A 327 4.57 17.66 -4.33
CA ASN A 327 3.63 17.06 -5.28
C ASN A 327 3.13 15.67 -4.85
N LEU A 328 2.83 15.53 -3.56
CA LEU A 328 2.31 14.29 -2.96
C LEU A 328 0.78 14.27 -3.04
N PRO A 329 0.14 13.08 -3.03
CA PRO A 329 -1.31 12.99 -3.05
C PRO A 329 -1.91 13.50 -1.72
N VAL A 330 -3.22 13.73 -1.73
CA VAL A 330 -3.98 14.10 -0.52
C VAL A 330 -3.67 13.13 0.61
N GLY A 331 -3.38 13.66 1.80
CA GLY A 331 -3.11 12.83 2.97
C GLY A 331 -1.64 12.65 3.33
N PHE A 332 -0.72 13.35 2.68
CA PHE A 332 0.71 13.32 3.00
C PHE A 332 1.21 14.70 3.45
N ALA A 333 2.00 14.76 4.50
CA ALA A 333 2.70 15.98 4.91
C ALA A 333 4.21 15.72 4.96
N VAL A 334 4.99 16.72 4.54
CA VAL A 334 6.43 16.78 4.81
C VAL A 334 6.67 17.83 5.87
N SER A 335 7.27 17.43 7.00
CA SER A 335 7.52 18.32 8.13
C SER A 335 8.86 18.04 8.79
N GLU A 336 9.43 19.03 9.46
CA GLU A 336 10.58 18.84 10.33
C GLU A 336 10.12 18.45 11.73
N VAL A 337 10.65 17.34 12.26
CA VAL A 337 10.32 16.83 13.59
C VAL A 337 11.59 16.68 14.42
N THR A 338 11.45 16.78 15.74
CA THR A 338 12.51 16.42 16.69
C THR A 338 12.23 15.02 17.22
N MET A 339 13.14 14.08 16.99
CA MET A 339 12.96 12.69 17.38
C MET A 339 13.02 12.55 18.91
N PRO A 340 12.09 11.82 19.53
CA PRO A 340 11.90 11.87 20.98
C PRO A 340 12.94 11.04 21.77
N HIS A 341 13.69 10.15 21.10
CA HIS A 341 14.69 9.31 21.76
C HIS A 341 16.07 9.97 21.81
N ASP A 342 16.48 10.66 20.74
CA ASP A 342 17.82 11.23 20.59
C ASP A 342 17.84 12.76 20.45
N GLY A 343 16.70 13.40 20.16
CA GLY A 343 16.61 14.83 19.92
C GLY A 343 17.11 15.28 18.54
N SER A 344 17.40 14.34 17.64
CA SER A 344 17.80 14.65 16.27
C SER A 344 16.65 15.34 15.53
N LYS A 345 16.97 16.37 14.73
CA LYS A 345 16.01 17.00 13.82
C LYS A 345 16.00 16.22 12.51
N GLN A 346 14.82 15.84 12.04
CA GLN A 346 14.66 15.08 10.81
C GLN A 346 13.53 15.66 9.97
N ARG A 347 13.75 15.76 8.66
CA ARG A 347 12.68 16.02 7.69
C ARG A 347 12.01 14.70 7.34
N VAL A 348 10.73 14.59 7.66
CA VAL A 348 9.98 13.35 7.56
C VAL A 348 8.77 13.54 6.66
N VAL A 349 8.39 12.47 5.98
CA VAL A 349 7.06 12.34 5.38
C VAL A 349 6.16 11.56 6.33
N GLY A 350 4.90 11.94 6.41
CA GLY A 350 3.90 11.32 7.27
C GLY A 350 2.50 11.34 6.67
N LEU A 351 1.62 10.48 7.17
CA LEU A 351 0.21 10.47 6.79
C LEU A 351 -0.59 11.46 7.65
N THR A 352 -1.46 12.23 7.01
CA THR A 352 -2.35 13.20 7.67
C THR A 352 -3.76 12.62 7.83
N CYS A 353 -4.61 13.30 8.60
CA CYS A 353 -6.02 12.94 8.74
C CYS A 353 -6.71 12.80 7.37
N ALA A 354 -6.33 13.63 6.39
CA ALA A 354 -6.95 13.66 5.07
C ALA A 354 -6.75 12.37 4.27
N ALA A 355 -5.72 11.55 4.56
CA ALA A 355 -5.53 10.26 3.91
C ALA A 355 -6.73 9.32 4.17
N CYS A 356 -7.18 9.28 5.42
CA CYS A 356 -8.28 8.42 5.87
C CYS A 356 -9.65 9.12 5.74
N HIS A 357 -9.67 10.45 5.82
CA HIS A 357 -10.88 11.26 5.94
C HIS A 357 -11.12 12.21 4.76
N THR A 358 -10.69 11.81 3.56
CA THR A 358 -11.13 12.46 2.31
C THR A 358 -11.62 11.39 1.34
N GLY A 359 -12.87 11.51 0.92
CA GLY A 359 -13.52 10.55 0.03
C GLY A 359 -13.61 11.05 -1.40
N GLU A 360 -13.70 10.12 -2.35
CA GLU A 360 -13.99 10.43 -3.75
C GLU A 360 -14.96 9.39 -4.33
N ILE A 361 -15.98 9.86 -5.03
CA ILE A 361 -17.02 9.06 -5.65
C ILE A 361 -17.00 9.28 -7.16
N HIS A 362 -17.09 8.19 -7.93
CA HIS A 362 -17.14 8.25 -9.40
C HIS A 362 -18.57 8.00 -9.87
N TYR A 363 -19.13 8.94 -10.61
CA TYR A 363 -20.46 8.81 -11.18
C TYR A 363 -20.50 9.45 -12.58
N ALA A 364 -20.88 8.65 -13.58
CA ALA A 364 -20.77 9.02 -14.99
C ALA A 364 -19.33 9.48 -15.32
N ASP A 365 -19.16 10.71 -15.79
CA ASP A 365 -17.90 11.37 -16.13
C ASP A 365 -17.40 12.34 -15.03
N HIS A 366 -17.96 12.26 -13.83
CA HIS A 366 -17.60 13.11 -12.70
C HIS A 366 -16.87 12.35 -11.59
N HIS A 367 -15.78 12.93 -11.11
CA HIS A 367 -15.12 12.54 -9.86
C HIS A 367 -15.49 13.53 -8.77
N LEU A 368 -16.38 13.12 -7.86
CA LEU A 368 -16.86 13.97 -6.79
C LEU A 368 -15.96 13.83 -5.57
N ARG A 369 -15.17 14.86 -5.27
CA ARG A 369 -14.34 14.94 -4.07
C ARG A 369 -15.17 15.45 -2.89
N ILE A 370 -15.13 14.72 -1.79
CA ILE A 370 -15.88 15.02 -0.57
C ILE A 370 -14.89 15.13 0.59
N ASP A 371 -14.75 16.34 1.11
CA ASP A 371 -13.88 16.66 2.24
C ASP A 371 -14.48 16.08 3.53
N GLY A 372 -13.67 15.44 4.36
CA GLY A 372 -14.14 14.80 5.59
C GLY A 372 -14.92 13.49 5.40
N ALA A 373 -15.11 12.98 4.18
CA ALA A 373 -15.72 11.66 3.96
C ALA A 373 -14.72 10.51 4.17
N ALA A 374 -15.18 9.26 4.21
CA ALA A 374 -14.28 8.12 4.33
C ALA A 374 -13.44 7.94 3.07
N GLY A 375 -12.12 7.96 3.23
CA GLY A 375 -11.18 7.61 2.19
C GLY A 375 -11.19 6.11 1.92
N LEU A 376 -10.97 5.71 0.68
CA LEU A 376 -10.80 4.31 0.29
C LEU A 376 -9.32 3.97 0.19
N ILE A 377 -8.52 4.26 1.22
CA ILE A 377 -7.10 3.87 1.23
C ILE A 377 -6.91 2.45 1.78
N ASP A 378 -5.95 1.71 1.23
CA ASP A 378 -5.47 0.42 1.77
C ASP A 378 -4.09 0.63 2.41
N LEU A 379 -4.11 0.87 3.72
CA LEU A 379 -2.91 1.16 4.51
C LEU A 379 -1.95 -0.04 4.57
N GLU A 380 -2.48 -1.26 4.59
CA GLU A 380 -1.68 -2.46 4.73
C GLU A 380 -0.91 -2.75 3.45
N GLN A 381 -1.59 -2.68 2.30
CA GLN A 381 -0.93 -2.88 1.02
C GLN A 381 0.07 -1.76 0.71
N PHE A 382 -0.20 -0.52 1.14
CA PHE A 382 0.78 0.56 1.07
C PHE A 382 2.03 0.24 1.92
N GLN A 383 1.86 -0.18 3.18
CA GLN A 383 2.97 -0.56 4.06
C GLN A 383 3.78 -1.74 3.51
N ASN A 384 3.11 -2.76 2.98
CA ASN A 384 3.74 -3.91 2.33
C ASN A 384 4.57 -3.47 1.11
N ALA A 385 4.05 -2.55 0.29
CA ALA A 385 4.76 -2.01 -0.87
C ALA A 385 6.01 -1.21 -0.47
N VAL A 386 5.91 -0.34 0.55
CA VAL A 386 7.06 0.40 1.11
C VAL A 386 8.13 -0.57 1.63
N GLY A 387 7.74 -1.58 2.41
CA GLY A 387 8.67 -2.58 2.94
C GLY A 387 9.38 -3.37 1.84
N ALA A 388 8.64 -3.79 0.81
CA ALA A 388 9.20 -4.47 -0.36
C ALA A 388 10.18 -3.56 -1.13
N ALA A 389 9.86 -2.27 -1.26
CA ALA A 389 10.71 -1.29 -1.94
C ALA A 389 12.04 -1.08 -1.19
N PHE A 390 12.03 -1.00 0.14
CA PHE A 390 13.25 -0.97 0.95
C PHE A 390 14.07 -2.25 0.81
N LEU A 391 13.42 -3.42 0.87
CA LEU A 391 14.11 -4.70 0.72
C LEU A 391 14.81 -4.80 -0.64
N LEU A 392 14.11 -4.45 -1.73
CA LEU A 392 14.69 -4.45 -3.07
C LEU A 392 15.82 -3.41 -3.21
N THR A 393 15.67 -2.23 -2.61
CA THR A 393 16.70 -1.20 -2.61
C THR A 393 17.97 -1.69 -1.90
N ILE A 394 17.86 -2.29 -0.71
CA ILE A 394 19.02 -2.80 0.04
C ILE A 394 19.66 -4.02 -0.61
N LYS A 395 18.87 -4.93 -1.19
CA LYS A 395 19.36 -6.18 -1.77
C LYS A 395 19.94 -6.03 -3.17
N ASN A 396 19.62 -4.95 -3.89
CA ASN A 396 20.13 -4.69 -5.24
C ASN A 396 21.13 -3.51 -5.23
N PRO A 397 22.45 -3.76 -5.37
CA PRO A 397 23.46 -2.70 -5.34
C PRO A 397 23.23 -1.59 -6.37
N LEU A 398 22.72 -1.90 -7.56
CA LEU A 398 22.44 -0.90 -8.59
C LEU A 398 21.25 0.00 -8.23
N ARG A 399 20.23 -0.57 -7.58
CA ARG A 399 19.12 0.24 -7.03
C ARG A 399 19.61 1.11 -5.88
N PHE A 400 20.41 0.53 -4.98
CA PHE A 400 20.96 1.26 -3.86
C PHE A 400 21.82 2.45 -4.32
N ASN A 401 22.65 2.27 -5.36
CA ASN A 401 23.44 3.37 -5.93
C ASN A 401 22.54 4.52 -6.39
N ARG A 402 21.53 4.24 -7.24
CA ARG A 402 20.59 5.28 -7.68
C ARG A 402 19.80 5.93 -6.53
N PHE A 403 19.47 5.15 -5.50
CA PHE A 403 18.85 5.67 -4.30
C PHE A 403 19.81 6.62 -3.56
N ALA A 404 21.06 6.22 -3.34
CA ALA A 404 22.09 7.03 -2.70
C ALA A 404 22.37 8.32 -3.50
N ASP A 405 22.50 8.24 -4.82
CA ASP A 405 22.73 9.39 -5.70
C ASP A 405 21.58 10.41 -5.58
N ARG A 406 20.33 9.94 -5.48
CA ARG A 406 19.16 10.83 -5.27
C ARG A 406 19.09 11.44 -3.88
N VAL A 407 19.53 10.72 -2.85
CA VAL A 407 19.44 11.16 -1.45
C VAL A 407 20.61 12.08 -1.06
N LEU A 408 21.83 11.74 -1.50
CA LEU A 408 23.07 12.41 -1.10
C LEU A 408 23.63 13.34 -2.19
N GLY A 409 23.16 13.21 -3.44
CA GLY A 409 23.72 13.88 -4.62
C GLY A 409 24.85 13.07 -5.29
N ASP A 410 25.15 13.36 -6.55
CA ASP A 410 26.07 12.54 -7.38
C ASP A 410 27.55 12.52 -6.88
N ASP A 411 27.94 13.48 -6.04
CA ASP A 411 29.32 13.67 -5.54
C ASP A 411 29.53 13.14 -4.10
N HIS A 412 28.69 12.22 -3.61
CA HIS A 412 28.80 11.66 -2.25
C HIS A 412 30.09 10.85 -2.04
N SER A 413 30.60 10.88 -0.82
CA SER A 413 31.77 10.12 -0.40
C SER A 413 31.43 8.64 -0.11
N PRO A 414 32.42 7.73 -0.18
CA PRO A 414 32.22 6.33 0.21
C PRO A 414 31.72 6.15 1.66
N ASP A 415 32.09 7.06 2.56
CA ASP A 415 31.68 7.03 3.96
C ASP A 415 30.19 7.42 4.09
N GLU A 416 29.75 8.50 3.43
CA GLU A 416 28.33 8.89 3.39
C GLU A 416 27.44 7.80 2.78
N TYR A 417 27.92 7.14 1.72
CA TYR A 417 27.24 5.99 1.13
C TYR A 417 27.10 4.83 2.13
N ALA A 418 28.16 4.51 2.86
CA ALA A 418 28.17 3.44 3.85
C ALA A 418 27.24 3.75 5.03
N GLU A 419 27.26 4.98 5.54
CA GLU A 419 26.39 5.45 6.62
C GLU A 419 24.91 5.45 6.21
N LEU A 420 24.58 5.89 5.00
CA LEU A 420 23.22 5.82 4.46
C LEU A 420 22.75 4.36 4.39
N LYS A 421 23.61 3.47 3.87
CA LYS A 421 23.27 2.04 3.74
C LYS A 421 23.03 1.39 5.08
N GLU A 422 23.85 1.71 6.08
CA GLU A 422 23.66 1.22 7.43
C GLU A 422 22.34 1.74 8.04
N SER A 423 22.07 3.04 7.86
CA SER A 423 20.85 3.69 8.37
C SER A 423 19.58 3.09 7.77
N VAL A 424 19.54 2.92 6.45
CA VAL A 424 18.40 2.28 5.76
C VAL A 424 18.26 0.82 6.19
N ASN A 425 19.37 0.09 6.35
CA ASN A 425 19.33 -1.29 6.82
C ASN A 425 18.78 -1.38 8.25
N ARG A 426 19.14 -0.48 9.17
CA ARG A 426 18.58 -0.45 10.53
C ARG A 426 17.07 -0.27 10.52
N VAL A 427 16.55 0.65 9.71
CA VAL A 427 15.09 0.86 9.56
C VAL A 427 14.41 -0.40 8.99
N LEU A 428 15.00 -1.02 7.97
CA LEU A 428 14.49 -2.28 7.41
C LEU A 428 14.46 -3.41 8.45
N GLN A 429 15.54 -3.59 9.23
CA GLN A 429 15.59 -4.62 10.27
C GLN A 429 14.56 -4.38 11.37
N GLN A 430 14.33 -3.13 11.78
CA GLN A 430 13.28 -2.81 12.74
C GLN A 430 11.89 -3.17 12.20
N GLY A 431 11.61 -2.85 10.93
CA GLY A 431 10.34 -3.21 10.29
C GLY A 431 10.15 -4.72 10.15
N LEU A 432 11.22 -5.46 9.81
CA LEU A 432 11.18 -6.93 9.75
C LEU A 432 10.94 -7.56 11.11
N ALA A 433 11.59 -7.05 12.17
CA ALA A 433 11.38 -7.52 13.54
C ALA A 433 9.94 -7.26 14.03
N GLU A 434 9.37 -6.09 13.71
CA GLU A 434 7.96 -5.80 14.03
C GLU A 434 7.02 -6.74 13.27
N LYS A 435 7.28 -6.98 11.98
CA LYS A 435 6.49 -7.91 11.16
C LYS A 435 6.57 -9.34 11.69
N GLU A 436 7.74 -9.80 12.10
CA GLU A 436 7.96 -11.12 12.70
C GLU A 436 7.26 -11.25 14.07
N ALA A 437 7.34 -10.21 14.92
CA ALA A 437 6.62 -10.18 16.20
C ALA A 437 5.10 -10.26 16.02
N ASN A 438 4.55 -9.57 15.02
CA ASN A 438 3.12 -9.63 14.70
C ASN A 438 2.73 -10.99 14.11
N ALA A 439 3.54 -11.55 13.21
CA ALA A 439 3.26 -12.82 12.55
C ALA A 439 3.35 -14.01 13.52
N SER A 440 4.37 -14.04 14.39
CA SER A 440 4.57 -15.10 15.38
C SER A 440 3.45 -15.22 16.42
N ARG A 441 2.62 -14.18 16.55
CA ARG A 441 1.49 -14.10 17.49
C ARG A 441 0.15 -13.94 16.79
N GLU A 442 0.11 -14.10 15.46
CA GLU A 442 -1.11 -14.03 14.63
C GLU A 442 -1.94 -12.75 14.90
N ILE A 443 -1.25 -11.62 15.15
CA ILE A 443 -1.89 -10.40 15.68
C ILE A 443 -3.00 -9.86 14.76
N TYR A 444 -2.84 -10.01 13.45
CA TYR A 444 -3.81 -9.53 12.44
C TYR A 444 -4.19 -10.62 11.41
N ASP A 445 -3.80 -11.88 11.64
CA ASP A 445 -3.96 -12.94 10.64
C ASP A 445 -5.44 -13.25 10.38
N GLY A 446 -5.85 -13.21 9.11
CA GLY A 446 -7.25 -13.42 8.70
C GLY A 446 -8.19 -12.22 8.87
N TYR A 447 -7.70 -11.07 9.33
CA TYR A 447 -8.51 -9.87 9.62
C TYR A 447 -8.09 -8.65 8.78
N ASP A 448 -7.77 -8.87 7.51
CA ASP A 448 -7.38 -7.82 6.57
C ASP A 448 -8.47 -6.74 6.47
N GLY A 449 -8.08 -5.48 6.71
CA GLY A 449 -9.02 -4.34 6.61
C GLY A 449 -9.43 -4.05 5.17
N GLY A 450 -8.51 -4.23 4.22
CA GLY A 450 -8.67 -3.81 2.83
C GLY A 450 -8.84 -2.29 2.69
N TYR A 451 -9.52 -1.86 1.62
CA TYR A 451 -9.76 -0.45 1.35
C TYR A 451 -10.76 0.19 2.33
N GLY A 452 -10.37 1.35 2.87
CA GLY A 452 -11.23 2.23 3.67
C GLY A 452 -11.49 1.78 5.09
N ARG A 453 -10.76 0.76 5.57
CA ARG A 453 -10.90 0.21 6.93
C ARG A 453 -9.56 -0.06 7.59
N THR A 454 -9.54 0.03 8.91
CA THR A 454 -8.42 -0.40 9.75
C THR A 454 -8.91 -0.66 11.18
N ASP A 455 -8.28 -1.57 11.91
CA ASP A 455 -8.52 -1.72 13.34
C ASP A 455 -7.71 -0.66 14.11
N ALA A 456 -8.19 0.58 14.04
CA ALA A 456 -7.43 1.75 14.51
C ALA A 456 -7.06 1.64 15.99
N LEU A 457 -8.03 1.33 16.86
CA LEU A 457 -7.78 1.23 18.30
C LEU A 457 -6.85 0.06 18.64
N ALA A 458 -7.00 -1.10 17.98
CA ALA A 458 -6.08 -2.21 18.23
C ALA A 458 -4.67 -1.89 17.77
N LYS A 459 -4.52 -1.30 16.57
CA LYS A 459 -3.23 -0.90 16.01
C LYS A 459 -2.55 0.20 16.84
N ILE A 460 -3.29 1.22 17.30
CA ILE A 460 -2.77 2.26 18.21
C ILE A 460 -2.17 1.61 19.46
N ALA A 461 -2.94 0.78 20.16
CA ALA A 461 -2.48 0.23 21.42
C ALA A 461 -1.38 -0.84 21.24
N ASN A 462 -1.38 -1.61 20.16
CA ASN A 462 -0.27 -2.51 19.83
C ASN A 462 1.01 -1.74 19.51
N PHE A 463 0.91 -0.60 18.81
CA PHE A 463 2.09 0.21 18.52
C PHE A 463 2.64 0.89 19.79
N VAL A 464 1.78 1.54 20.58
CA VAL A 464 2.19 2.30 21.78
C VAL A 464 2.67 1.38 22.91
N PHE A 465 1.88 0.38 23.26
CA PHE A 465 2.18 -0.47 24.42
C PHE A 465 2.93 -1.73 24.05
N GLY A 466 2.76 -2.23 22.83
CA GLY A 466 3.52 -3.35 22.27
C GLY A 466 4.88 -2.90 21.76
N THR A 467 4.91 -2.38 20.53
CA THR A 467 6.16 -2.07 19.82
C THR A 467 7.04 -1.02 20.51
N GLN A 468 6.45 0.05 21.08
CA GLN A 468 7.22 1.14 21.69
C GLN A 468 7.56 0.91 23.17
N LEU A 469 6.87 0.00 23.86
CA LEU A 469 7.05 -0.23 25.29
C LEU A 469 7.46 -1.67 25.60
N ASP A 470 6.61 -2.64 25.27
CA ASP A 470 6.88 -4.05 25.52
C ASP A 470 6.06 -4.98 24.62
N ASN A 471 6.71 -5.82 23.83
CA ASN A 471 6.02 -6.73 22.93
C ASN A 471 5.05 -7.67 23.66
N ASP A 472 5.19 -7.91 24.97
CA ASP A 472 4.23 -8.69 25.77
C ASP A 472 2.82 -8.08 25.84
N ASN A 473 2.67 -6.79 25.50
CA ASN A 473 1.37 -6.15 25.37
C ASN A 473 0.68 -6.39 24.01
N LEU A 474 1.37 -6.96 23.02
CA LEU A 474 0.78 -7.24 21.71
C LEU A 474 -0.40 -8.21 21.85
N GLN A 475 -1.56 -7.78 21.35
CA GLN A 475 -2.81 -8.52 21.40
C GLN A 475 -3.48 -8.52 20.02
N ILE A 476 -4.26 -9.55 19.74
CA ILE A 476 -5.02 -9.71 18.49
C ILE A 476 -5.85 -8.44 18.20
N GLY A 477 -5.80 -7.99 16.95
CA GLY A 477 -6.68 -6.98 16.39
C GLY A 477 -7.51 -7.62 15.28
N SER A 478 -8.75 -7.98 15.59
CA SER A 478 -9.64 -8.75 14.71
C SER A 478 -10.84 -7.97 14.18
N ALA A 479 -10.94 -6.66 14.44
CA ALA A 479 -12.15 -5.91 14.12
C ALA A 479 -11.87 -4.60 13.36
N PRO A 480 -11.50 -4.67 12.06
CA PRO A 480 -11.30 -3.48 11.26
C PRO A 480 -12.58 -2.64 11.17
N VAL A 481 -12.46 -1.33 11.34
CA VAL A 481 -13.58 -0.39 11.21
C VAL A 481 -13.36 0.56 10.05
N ARG A 482 -14.44 1.02 9.43
CA ARG A 482 -14.35 2.00 8.35
C ARG A 482 -14.09 3.40 8.89
N PHE A 483 -13.39 4.23 8.13
CA PHE A 483 -13.14 5.61 8.56
C PHE A 483 -14.49 6.38 8.71
N PRO A 484 -14.75 7.02 9.87
CA PRO A 484 -15.97 7.82 10.04
C PRO A 484 -15.86 9.17 9.31
N PRO A 485 -16.96 9.74 8.81
CA PRO A 485 -16.95 11.11 8.31
C PRO A 485 -16.69 12.15 9.43
N LEU A 486 -16.12 13.31 9.09
CA LEU A 486 -15.63 14.29 10.07
C LEU A 486 -16.49 15.54 10.30
N TRP A 487 -17.41 15.90 9.38
CA TRP A 487 -18.10 17.21 9.36
C TRP A 487 -18.94 17.58 10.60
N ASP A 488 -19.26 16.63 11.46
CA ASP A 488 -20.03 16.83 12.71
C ASP A 488 -19.23 16.40 13.95
N SER A 489 -18.12 15.69 13.75
CA SER A 489 -17.36 15.02 14.82
C SER A 489 -16.76 15.96 15.86
N PRO A 490 -16.36 17.22 15.54
CA PRO A 490 -15.92 18.17 16.56
C PRO A 490 -17.00 18.50 17.58
N TRP A 491 -18.26 18.31 17.23
CA TRP A 491 -19.41 18.66 18.07
C TRP A 491 -19.97 17.47 18.85
N PHE A 492 -19.34 16.30 18.79
CA PHE A 492 -19.76 15.14 19.58
C PHE A 492 -19.31 15.27 21.03
N ASP A 493 -20.17 14.83 21.95
CA ASP A 493 -19.84 14.70 23.37
C ASP A 493 -18.80 13.57 23.62
N TRP A 494 -18.95 12.43 22.94
CA TRP A 494 -17.92 11.39 22.84
C TRP A 494 -17.71 10.93 21.41
N ALA A 495 -16.46 10.82 21.01
CA ALA A 495 -16.01 10.39 19.69
C ALA A 495 -15.58 8.91 19.67
N GLN A 496 -15.22 8.42 18.48
CA GLN A 496 -15.05 6.98 18.12
C GLN A 496 -16.39 6.24 18.01
N TYR A 497 -16.42 5.14 17.27
CA TYR A 497 -17.65 4.35 17.09
C TYR A 497 -18.28 3.90 18.40
N ASN A 498 -17.47 3.55 19.39
CA ASN A 498 -17.93 3.19 20.72
C ASN A 498 -18.02 4.36 21.69
N GLY A 499 -17.69 5.60 21.30
CA GLY A 499 -17.74 6.74 22.22
C GLY A 499 -16.70 6.67 23.34
N SER A 500 -15.48 6.25 23.04
CA SER A 500 -14.45 5.96 24.04
C SER A 500 -13.69 7.19 24.55
N VAL A 501 -13.79 8.34 23.87
CA VAL A 501 -13.02 9.55 24.21
C VAL A 501 -13.86 10.82 24.07
N GLU A 502 -13.83 11.69 25.08
CA GLU A 502 -14.56 12.97 25.08
C GLU A 502 -13.78 14.09 24.38
N GLN A 503 -12.52 14.26 24.78
CA GLN A 503 -11.72 15.45 24.46
C GLN A 503 -11.00 15.31 23.10
N PRO A 504 -11.13 16.31 22.20
CA PRO A 504 -10.58 16.23 20.84
C PRO A 504 -9.06 16.17 20.81
N MET A 505 -8.34 16.93 21.65
CA MET A 505 -6.87 16.88 21.65
C MET A 505 -6.33 15.51 22.05
N VAL A 506 -6.90 14.89 23.10
CA VAL A 506 -6.55 13.53 23.53
C VAL A 506 -6.85 12.50 22.43
N ARG A 507 -8.02 12.62 21.78
CA ARG A 507 -8.38 11.80 20.61
C ARG A 507 -7.32 11.94 19.51
N ASN A 508 -7.04 13.17 19.09
CA ASN A 508 -6.18 13.50 17.95
C ASN A 508 -4.72 13.06 18.20
N ILE A 509 -4.19 13.22 19.42
CA ILE A 509 -2.87 12.69 19.80
C ILE A 509 -2.85 11.16 19.66
N GLY A 510 -3.88 10.47 20.17
CA GLY A 510 -3.99 9.02 20.08
C GLY A 510 -4.01 8.53 18.63
N GLU A 511 -4.78 9.19 17.77
CA GLU A 511 -4.84 8.90 16.33
C GLU A 511 -3.50 9.16 15.63
N ALA A 512 -2.84 10.29 15.93
CA ALA A 512 -1.53 10.61 15.37
C ALA A 512 -0.47 9.56 15.71
N ILE A 513 -0.43 9.08 16.95
CA ILE A 513 0.48 8.01 17.36
C ILE A 513 0.13 6.70 16.66
N GLY A 514 -1.16 6.41 16.47
CA GLY A 514 -1.66 5.26 15.71
C GLY A 514 -1.12 5.16 14.29
N VAL A 515 -0.91 6.30 13.66
CA VAL A 515 -0.29 6.40 12.32
C VAL A 515 1.16 6.86 12.36
N ARG A 516 1.89 6.43 13.41
CA ARG A 516 3.35 6.50 13.55
C ARG A 516 3.93 7.87 13.96
N ALA A 517 3.19 8.73 14.65
CA ALA A 517 3.85 9.72 15.50
C ALA A 517 4.64 9.00 16.60
N ARG A 518 5.84 9.49 16.92
CA ARG A 518 6.76 8.82 17.86
C ARG A 518 6.61 9.45 19.23
N VAL A 519 6.73 8.63 20.27
CA VAL A 519 6.78 9.06 21.68
C VAL A 519 7.84 8.25 22.39
N ASN A 520 8.59 8.90 23.29
CA ASN A 520 9.54 8.22 24.15
C ASN A 520 8.87 7.86 25.48
N LEU A 521 8.63 6.57 25.71
CA LEU A 521 8.00 6.05 26.92
C LEU A 521 9.00 5.52 27.95
N ASP A 522 10.31 5.65 27.72
CA ASP A 522 11.34 5.22 28.66
C ASP A 522 11.44 6.23 29.83
N PRO A 523 11.01 5.86 31.04
CA PRO A 523 11.01 6.77 32.18
C PRO A 523 12.43 7.13 32.66
N ARG A 524 13.46 6.42 32.20
CA ARG A 524 14.88 6.70 32.53
C ARG A 524 15.47 7.80 31.64
N SER A 525 14.77 8.18 30.58
CA SER A 525 15.22 9.20 29.64
C SER A 525 14.82 10.60 30.10
N GLU A 526 15.73 11.58 30.02
CA GLU A 526 15.39 13.00 30.20
C GLU A 526 14.37 13.51 29.16
N ARG A 527 14.26 12.78 28.04
CA ARG A 527 13.28 13.01 26.97
C ARG A 527 12.00 12.19 27.16
N PHE A 528 11.76 11.63 28.34
CA PHE A 528 10.50 10.94 28.64
C PHE A 528 9.29 11.81 28.27
N LEU A 529 8.35 11.23 27.53
CA LEU A 529 7.16 11.87 26.94
C LEU A 529 7.44 12.95 25.87
N ASP A 530 8.69 13.17 25.47
CA ASP A 530 8.94 13.85 24.19
C ASP A 530 8.22 13.06 23.09
N SER A 531 7.64 13.78 22.15
CA SER A 531 6.93 13.18 21.03
C SER A 531 7.10 14.03 19.77
N THR A 532 6.88 13.43 18.62
CA THR A 532 6.83 14.16 17.35
C THR A 532 5.46 14.77 17.08
N VAL A 533 4.46 14.54 17.94
CA VAL A 533 3.07 14.97 17.73
C VAL A 533 3.00 16.49 17.59
N ASP A 534 2.39 16.95 16.51
CA ASP A 534 2.21 18.38 16.22
C ASP A 534 0.91 18.89 16.86
N ILE A 535 0.99 19.30 18.13
CA ILE A 535 -0.17 19.76 18.91
C ILE A 535 -0.84 21.00 18.29
N ASP A 536 -0.06 21.92 17.72
CA ASP A 536 -0.59 23.11 17.06
C ASP A 536 -1.27 22.75 15.73
N GLY A 537 -0.64 21.88 14.93
CA GLY A 537 -1.24 21.30 13.72
C GLY A 537 -2.57 20.59 14.02
N LEU A 538 -2.62 19.77 15.06
CA LEU A 538 -3.85 19.09 15.49
C LEU A 538 -4.94 20.07 15.95
N HIS A 539 -4.59 21.13 16.68
CA HIS A 539 -5.55 22.16 17.10
C HIS A 539 -6.11 22.93 15.89
N LYS A 540 -5.25 23.20 14.91
CA LYS A 540 -5.63 23.87 13.66
C LYS A 540 -6.61 23.04 12.85
N ILE A 541 -6.32 21.75 12.66
CA ILE A 541 -7.25 20.79 12.01
C ILE A 541 -8.59 20.77 12.75
N GLU A 542 -8.59 20.67 14.08
CA GLU A 542 -9.83 20.66 14.87
C GLU A 542 -10.64 21.95 14.67
N THR A 543 -9.95 23.10 14.62
CA THR A 543 -10.58 24.41 14.42
C THR A 543 -11.19 24.53 13.02
N LEU A 544 -10.51 24.04 11.97
CA LEU A 544 -11.04 24.01 10.61
C LEU A 544 -12.31 23.16 10.50
N LEU A 545 -12.32 22.00 11.16
CA LEU A 545 -13.46 21.09 11.19
C LEU A 545 -14.61 21.68 12.01
N ALA A 546 -14.33 22.29 13.17
CA ALA A 546 -15.35 22.80 14.09
C ALA A 546 -16.01 24.11 13.60
N GLY A 547 -15.19 25.04 13.08
CA GLY A 547 -15.61 26.41 12.78
C GLY A 547 -15.81 27.27 14.03
N ASP A 548 -16.25 28.51 13.82
CA ASP A 548 -16.40 29.51 14.90
C ASP A 548 -17.69 29.31 15.73
N ALA A 549 -18.61 28.47 15.26
CA ALA A 549 -19.90 28.22 15.89
C ALA A 549 -20.35 26.76 15.62
N PRO A 550 -21.28 26.22 16.44
CA PRO A 550 -21.80 24.87 16.28
C PRO A 550 -22.18 24.52 14.85
N LEU A 551 -21.57 23.46 14.30
CA LEU A 551 -21.83 22.93 12.96
C LEU A 551 -21.56 23.92 11.80
N GLN A 552 -20.75 24.95 12.03
CA GLN A 552 -20.37 25.97 11.03
C GLN A 552 -18.93 25.84 10.52
N GLY A 553 -18.25 24.74 10.81
CA GLY A 553 -16.94 24.39 10.24
C GLY A 553 -17.09 23.66 8.90
N LEU A 554 -16.48 22.48 8.81
CA LEU A 554 -16.72 21.58 7.68
C LEU A 554 -18.16 21.07 7.74
N GLN A 555 -18.94 21.25 6.68
CA GLN A 555 -20.34 20.79 6.65
C GLN A 555 -20.49 19.51 5.83
N SER A 556 -21.55 18.75 6.10
CA SER A 556 -21.93 17.59 5.29
C SER A 556 -22.25 17.99 3.85
N PRO A 557 -21.91 17.18 2.84
CA PRO A 557 -22.20 17.50 1.44
C PRO A 557 -23.69 17.45 1.13
N GLN A 558 -24.18 18.42 0.36
CA GLN A 558 -25.51 18.36 -0.25
C GLN A 558 -25.49 17.38 -1.42
N TRP A 559 -26.60 16.65 -1.62
CA TRP A 559 -26.81 15.86 -2.83
C TRP A 559 -26.72 16.74 -4.11
N PRO A 560 -25.79 16.45 -5.03
CA PRO A 560 -25.57 17.28 -6.21
C PRO A 560 -26.61 16.96 -7.29
N GLN A 561 -27.80 17.54 -7.19
CA GLN A 561 -28.93 17.26 -8.09
C GLN A 561 -28.62 17.45 -9.57
N GLU A 562 -27.73 18.39 -9.91
CA GLU A 562 -27.30 18.67 -11.28
C GLU A 562 -26.47 17.53 -11.88
N VAL A 563 -25.79 16.74 -11.05
CA VAL A 563 -24.91 15.64 -11.48
C VAL A 563 -25.58 14.28 -11.27
N MET A 564 -26.18 14.06 -10.11
CA MET A 564 -26.72 12.75 -9.70
C MET A 564 -28.25 12.65 -9.85
N GLY A 565 -28.90 13.68 -10.39
CA GLY A 565 -30.33 13.71 -10.64
C GLY A 565 -31.14 14.35 -9.51
N ALA A 566 -32.31 14.88 -9.87
CA ALA A 566 -33.21 15.57 -8.95
C ALA A 566 -33.80 14.63 -7.90
N VAL A 567 -34.00 15.16 -6.69
CA VAL A 567 -34.70 14.46 -5.61
C VAL A 567 -36.20 14.46 -5.89
N ASN A 568 -36.88 13.34 -5.62
CA ASN A 568 -38.33 13.26 -5.73
C ASN A 568 -39.00 13.86 -4.47
N PRO A 569 -39.68 15.02 -4.57
CA PRO A 569 -40.19 15.71 -3.39
C PRO A 569 -41.30 14.95 -2.68
N THR A 570 -42.13 14.20 -3.40
CA THR A 570 -43.22 13.40 -2.81
C THR A 570 -42.66 12.24 -2.00
N LYS A 571 -41.67 11.51 -2.56
CA LYS A 571 -41.02 10.42 -1.83
C LYS A 571 -40.21 10.93 -0.65
N ALA A 572 -39.49 12.05 -0.81
CA ALA A 572 -38.73 12.66 0.27
C ALA A 572 -39.63 13.10 1.44
N ALA A 573 -40.80 13.68 1.17
CA ALA A 573 -41.76 14.05 2.22
C ALA A 573 -42.30 12.83 2.98
N ALA A 574 -42.61 11.72 2.28
CA ALA A 574 -43.00 10.47 2.91
C ALA A 574 -41.84 9.85 3.72
N GLY A 575 -40.62 9.92 3.19
CA GLY A 575 -39.40 9.49 3.85
C GLY A 575 -39.09 10.28 5.12
N ALA A 576 -39.37 11.58 5.14
CA ALA A 576 -39.21 12.43 6.32
C ALA A 576 -40.12 11.95 7.48
N ALA A 577 -41.36 11.55 7.18
CA ALA A 577 -42.25 10.99 8.19
C ALA A 577 -41.71 9.65 8.74
N LEU A 578 -41.27 8.76 7.86
CA LEU A 578 -40.64 7.49 8.25
C LEU A 578 -39.36 7.71 9.09
N TYR A 579 -38.52 8.68 8.71
CA TYR A 579 -37.30 9.02 9.45
C TYR A 579 -37.61 9.47 10.87
N ARG A 580 -38.59 10.37 11.03
CA ARG A 580 -38.99 10.84 12.36
C ARG A 580 -39.47 9.69 13.25
N ASP A 581 -40.26 8.78 12.68
CA ASP A 581 -40.88 7.68 13.43
C ASP A 581 -39.90 6.53 13.73
N LEU A 582 -38.90 6.29 12.85
CA LEU A 582 -38.06 5.09 12.89
C LEU A 582 -36.57 5.35 13.15
N CYS A 583 -36.06 6.54 12.83
CA CYS A 583 -34.62 6.82 12.78
C CYS A 583 -34.20 7.90 13.78
N GLN A 584 -34.96 8.99 13.88
CA GLN A 584 -34.62 10.23 14.59
C GLN A 584 -34.29 10.01 16.07
N ALA A 585 -34.97 9.08 16.74
CA ALA A 585 -34.72 8.78 18.15
C ALA A 585 -33.28 8.31 18.44
N CYS A 586 -32.63 7.69 17.46
CA CYS A 586 -31.22 7.29 17.55
C CYS A 586 -30.30 8.28 16.83
N HIS A 587 -30.69 8.73 15.64
CA HIS A 587 -29.83 9.50 14.73
C HIS A 587 -29.94 11.02 14.86
N LEU A 588 -30.74 11.53 15.78
CA LEU A 588 -31.09 12.95 15.93
C LEU A 588 -31.92 13.51 14.76
N PRO A 589 -32.57 14.68 14.93
CA PRO A 589 -33.20 15.40 13.82
C PRO A 589 -32.18 15.77 12.73
N ALA A 590 -32.66 16.11 11.54
CA ALA A 590 -31.80 16.61 10.47
C ALA A 590 -31.11 17.92 10.89
N LEU A 591 -29.81 18.09 10.59
CA LEU A 591 -29.04 19.26 11.04
C LEU A 591 -29.51 20.60 10.42
N ASP A 592 -30.31 20.55 9.36
CA ASP A 592 -30.96 21.69 8.70
C ASP A 592 -32.37 21.99 9.24
N SER A 593 -32.87 21.19 10.18
CA SER A 593 -34.16 21.42 10.84
C SER A 593 -34.04 22.31 12.08
N ASP A 594 -35.12 22.98 12.47
CA ASP A 594 -35.16 23.73 13.74
C ASP A 594 -35.11 22.78 14.97
N GLU A 595 -35.65 21.56 14.83
CA GLU A 595 -35.73 20.55 15.90
C GLU A 595 -34.36 20.16 16.45
N ILE A 596 -33.29 20.19 15.63
CA ILE A 596 -31.94 19.86 16.10
C ILE A 596 -31.48 20.77 17.24
N TRP A 597 -31.97 22.01 17.29
CA TRP A 597 -31.57 23.00 18.28
C TRP A 597 -32.34 22.91 19.60
N GLU A 598 -33.24 21.94 19.74
CA GLU A 598 -33.92 21.67 21.01
C GLU A 598 -32.93 21.13 22.06
N ASP A 599 -33.09 21.56 23.32
CA ASP A 599 -32.10 21.31 24.39
C ASP A 599 -31.82 19.81 24.62
N GLN A 600 -32.77 18.89 24.38
CA GLN A 600 -32.52 17.45 24.58
C GLN A 600 -31.49 16.85 23.61
N ASN A 601 -31.29 17.47 22.44
CA ASN A 601 -30.34 17.03 21.42
C ASN A 601 -28.91 17.48 21.74
N TRP A 602 -28.72 18.27 22.80
CA TRP A 602 -27.43 18.84 23.19
C TRP A 602 -27.13 18.56 24.67
N VAL A 603 -25.86 18.32 24.96
CA VAL A 603 -25.33 18.19 26.31
C VAL A 603 -24.36 19.33 26.59
N ALA A 604 -24.54 20.00 27.72
CA ALA A 604 -23.62 21.03 28.16
C ALA A 604 -22.36 20.41 28.77
N ASN A 605 -21.23 21.09 28.66
CA ASN A 605 -19.95 20.62 29.20
C ASN A 605 -19.83 20.67 30.73
N ASP A 606 -20.90 21.07 31.44
CA ASP A 606 -21.07 20.94 32.89
C ASP A 606 -22.01 19.78 33.28
N ALA A 607 -22.54 19.04 32.31
CA ALA A 607 -23.31 17.82 32.56
C ALA A 607 -22.42 16.71 33.12
N TYR A 608 -23.02 15.83 33.92
CA TYR A 608 -22.31 14.72 34.56
C TYR A 608 -21.53 13.86 33.56
N SER A 609 -22.08 13.59 32.39
CA SER A 609 -21.42 12.79 31.33
C SER A 609 -20.18 13.44 30.72
N MET A 610 -19.95 14.75 30.96
CA MET A 610 -18.81 15.52 30.44
C MET A 610 -17.82 15.95 31.51
N THR A 611 -18.19 15.78 32.78
CA THR A 611 -17.37 16.19 33.93
C THR A 611 -17.24 15.09 34.95
N TRP A 612 -17.54 13.85 34.58
CA TRP A 612 -17.48 12.73 35.53
C TRP A 612 -16.04 12.59 36.05
N GLN A 613 -15.86 12.81 37.37
CA GLN A 613 -14.58 12.86 38.08
C GLN A 613 -13.74 14.15 37.91
N TRP A 614 -14.22 15.10 37.11
CA TRP A 614 -13.53 16.34 36.78
C TRP A 614 -14.35 17.57 37.17
N LYS A 615 -13.71 18.74 37.21
CA LYS A 615 -14.46 19.99 37.29
C LYS A 615 -14.95 20.38 35.89
N PRO A 616 -16.10 21.06 35.76
CA PRO A 616 -16.47 21.67 34.51
C PRO A 616 -15.40 22.65 34.01
N PRO A 617 -15.12 22.70 32.69
CA PRO A 617 -14.27 23.72 32.09
C PRO A 617 -14.80 25.14 32.34
N SER A 618 -13.92 26.14 32.26
CA SER A 618 -14.26 27.53 32.61
C SER A 618 -15.30 28.16 31.67
N LYS A 619 -15.28 27.81 30.38
CA LYS A 619 -16.26 28.29 29.39
C LYS A 619 -17.34 27.25 29.17
N ARG A 620 -18.60 27.68 29.25
CA ARG A 620 -19.76 26.83 28.95
C ARG A 620 -19.85 26.60 27.45
N ALA A 621 -20.00 25.35 27.05
CA ALA A 621 -20.20 24.92 25.67
C ALA A 621 -21.25 23.80 25.62
N ARG A 622 -21.80 23.57 24.43
CA ARG A 622 -22.79 22.51 24.17
C ARG A 622 -22.30 21.61 23.03
N PHE A 623 -22.57 20.32 23.15
CA PHE A 623 -22.20 19.27 22.20
C PHE A 623 -23.41 18.40 21.88
N LEU A 624 -23.44 17.75 20.72
CA LEU A 624 -24.51 16.84 20.33
C LEU A 624 -24.58 15.66 21.31
N ASN A 625 -25.79 15.36 21.77
CA ASN A 625 -26.07 14.28 22.70
C ASN A 625 -26.28 12.95 21.94
N LEU A 626 -25.20 12.24 21.62
CA LEU A 626 -25.28 11.00 20.85
C LEU A 626 -25.58 9.79 21.74
N GLN A 627 -26.83 9.39 21.98
CA GLN A 627 -27.05 8.26 22.90
C GLN A 627 -26.46 6.94 22.38
N GLY A 628 -25.54 6.35 23.15
CA GLY A 628 -24.92 5.07 22.81
C GLY A 628 -25.95 3.93 22.82
N VAL A 629 -25.91 3.08 21.81
CA VAL A 629 -26.78 1.90 21.70
C VAL A 629 -25.97 0.65 22.03
N ASN A 630 -26.36 -0.06 23.08
CA ASN A 630 -25.71 -1.30 23.50
C ASN A 630 -25.60 -2.29 22.33
N ILE A 631 -24.46 -2.98 22.22
CA ILE A 631 -24.17 -3.92 21.13
C ILE A 631 -25.19 -5.06 21.03
N GLY A 632 -25.75 -5.54 22.15
CA GLY A 632 -26.80 -6.56 22.15
C GLY A 632 -28.16 -6.03 21.65
N LYS A 633 -28.41 -4.73 21.79
CA LYS A 633 -29.63 -4.09 21.25
C LYS A 633 -29.52 -3.85 19.76
N VAL A 634 -28.41 -3.25 19.30
CA VAL A 634 -28.20 -2.92 17.87
C VAL A 634 -27.79 -4.14 17.03
N GLY A 635 -27.17 -5.16 17.63
CA GLY A 635 -26.86 -6.46 17.03
C GLY A 635 -25.89 -6.45 15.84
N THR A 636 -25.25 -5.32 15.55
CA THR A 636 -24.16 -5.25 14.57
C THR A 636 -22.95 -6.02 15.06
N ASP A 637 -21.96 -6.24 14.20
CA ASP A 637 -20.70 -6.88 14.59
C ASP A 637 -20.20 -6.32 15.94
N PRO A 638 -19.93 -7.17 16.95
CA PRO A 638 -19.55 -6.69 18.27
C PRO A 638 -18.03 -6.49 18.42
N GLY A 639 -17.23 -7.00 17.46
CA GLY A 639 -15.80 -7.26 17.61
C GLY A 639 -15.02 -6.03 18.05
N GLN A 640 -15.29 -4.87 17.45
CA GLN A 640 -14.54 -3.65 17.80
C GLN A 640 -14.80 -3.22 19.26
N ALA A 641 -16.05 -3.26 19.71
CA ALA A 641 -16.40 -2.85 21.07
C ALA A 641 -15.92 -3.88 22.10
N THR A 642 -16.07 -5.17 21.81
CA THR A 642 -15.64 -6.25 22.72
C THR A 642 -14.13 -6.32 22.84
N ASN A 643 -13.40 -6.22 21.72
CA ASN A 643 -11.93 -6.21 21.73
C ASN A 643 -11.39 -5.04 22.55
N PHE A 644 -11.97 -3.85 22.39
CA PHE A 644 -11.55 -2.68 23.16
C PHE A 644 -11.90 -2.80 24.66
N PHE A 645 -13.09 -3.36 24.97
CA PHE A 645 -13.52 -3.59 26.35
C PHE A 645 -12.61 -4.58 27.10
N SER A 646 -12.25 -5.69 26.46
CA SER A 646 -11.48 -6.77 27.09
C SER A 646 -9.96 -6.52 27.08
N ARG A 647 -9.48 -5.46 26.43
CA ARG A 647 -8.04 -5.21 26.29
C ARG A 647 -7.46 -4.50 27.51
N TYR A 648 -6.45 -5.14 28.10
CA TYR A 648 -5.63 -4.60 29.18
C TYR A 648 -4.17 -4.56 28.76
N VAL A 649 -3.43 -3.55 29.22
CA VAL A 649 -2.00 -3.40 28.92
C VAL A 649 -1.21 -3.27 30.20
N ASN A 650 -0.04 -3.92 30.23
CA ASN A 650 0.96 -3.79 31.27
C ASN A 650 1.87 -2.60 30.96
N THR A 651 1.71 -1.54 31.73
CA THR A 651 2.53 -0.34 31.66
C THR A 651 3.76 -0.42 32.54
N GLY A 652 4.06 -1.53 33.24
CA GLY A 652 5.12 -1.59 34.28
C GLY A 652 6.54 -1.22 33.87
N LYS A 653 6.84 -1.17 32.56
CA LYS A 653 8.11 -0.63 32.01
C LYS A 653 8.10 0.89 31.81
N SER A 654 6.99 1.55 32.11
CA SER A 654 6.79 3.01 32.04
C SER A 654 5.97 3.49 33.25
N VAL A 655 6.25 4.68 33.75
CA VAL A 655 5.46 5.25 34.85
C VAL A 655 4.46 6.24 34.27
N LEU A 656 3.22 5.80 34.07
CA LEU A 656 2.13 6.64 33.61
C LEU A 656 1.31 7.17 34.79
N PRO A 657 1.37 8.48 35.09
CA PRO A 657 0.70 9.04 36.25
C PRO A 657 -0.82 8.87 36.19
N SER A 658 -1.44 8.63 37.34
CA SER A 658 -2.90 8.60 37.43
C SER A 658 -3.46 10.00 37.21
N VAL A 659 -4.33 10.15 36.21
CA VAL A 659 -5.00 11.42 35.94
C VAL A 659 -6.00 11.75 37.07
N ALA A 660 -6.69 10.75 37.63
CA ALA A 660 -7.77 10.90 38.61
C ALA A 660 -7.32 11.28 40.03
N LYS A 661 -6.09 10.93 40.44
CA LYS A 661 -5.64 11.09 41.84
C LYS A 661 -4.91 12.40 42.19
N GLY A 662 -4.58 13.30 41.26
CA GLY A 662 -3.99 14.59 41.69
C GLY A 662 -3.18 15.44 40.71
N LEU A 663 -3.47 15.44 39.41
CA LEU A 663 -2.64 16.19 38.44
C LEU A 663 -3.26 17.44 37.84
N TYR A 664 -4.57 17.44 37.54
CA TYR A 664 -5.24 18.69 37.16
C TYR A 664 -5.24 19.74 38.28
N LYS A 665 -4.89 19.37 39.53
CA LYS A 665 -4.87 20.28 40.69
C LYS A 665 -3.52 20.96 40.96
N ASN A 666 -2.39 20.36 40.57
CA ASN A 666 -1.04 20.87 40.90
C ASN A 666 -0.25 21.06 39.61
N GLN A 667 -0.16 22.31 39.18
CA GLN A 667 0.41 22.79 37.93
C GLN A 667 1.87 22.32 37.73
N GLN A 668 2.20 21.92 36.49
CA GLN A 668 3.49 21.46 35.95
C GLN A 668 3.86 19.97 36.15
N TRP A 669 3.88 19.25 35.03
CA TRP A 669 4.34 17.88 34.84
C TRP A 669 5.83 17.72 35.11
N GLU A 670 6.61 18.79 34.92
CA GLU A 670 8.07 18.80 35.14
C GLU A 670 8.47 18.79 36.63
N ASN A 671 7.54 19.06 37.55
CA ASN A 671 7.82 19.30 38.98
C ASN A 671 7.47 18.13 39.93
N LYS A 672 7.46 16.86 39.51
CA LYS A 672 7.06 15.73 40.40
C LYS A 672 8.05 14.56 40.49
N GLY A 673 8.34 14.16 41.73
CA GLY A 673 9.20 13.04 42.16
C GLY A 673 8.68 11.62 41.84
N TRP A 674 8.05 11.42 40.67
CA TRP A 674 7.94 10.08 40.07
C TRP A 674 9.19 9.72 39.26
N TYR A 675 10.03 10.73 39.00
CA TYR A 675 11.29 10.73 38.28
C TYR A 675 12.50 10.87 39.22
N THR A 676 12.42 10.49 40.51
CA THR A 676 13.67 10.34 41.26
C THR A 676 14.38 9.10 40.73
N PRO A 677 15.54 9.21 40.04
CA PRO A 677 16.33 8.04 39.71
C PRO A 677 16.64 7.36 41.05
N ALA A 678 16.29 6.09 41.19
CA ALA A 678 16.43 5.43 42.47
C ALA A 678 17.90 5.35 42.90
N ASP A 679 18.36 6.26 43.74
CA ASP A 679 19.21 5.96 44.87
C ASP A 679 18.37 5.22 45.92
N GLY A 680 17.99 3.99 45.58
CA GLY A 680 17.66 2.89 46.49
C GLY A 680 16.43 2.97 47.40
N GLU A 681 15.85 4.12 47.74
CA GLU A 681 14.96 4.20 48.93
C GLU A 681 13.62 4.95 48.79
N ALA A 682 13.27 5.49 47.61
CA ALA A 682 11.96 6.16 47.45
C ALA A 682 10.81 5.17 47.17
N THR A 683 10.03 4.84 48.20
CA THR A 683 8.78 4.06 48.08
C THR A 683 7.62 4.93 47.58
N THR A 684 7.69 5.34 46.31
CA THR A 684 6.53 5.97 45.66
C THR A 684 5.58 4.85 45.22
N GLU A 685 4.35 4.84 45.75
CA GLU A 685 3.31 3.89 45.31
C GLU A 685 2.94 4.21 43.85
N TYR A 686 3.53 3.47 42.91
CA TYR A 686 3.24 3.61 41.49
C TYR A 686 1.77 3.21 41.23
N PRO A 687 1.04 3.90 40.34
CA PRO A 687 -0.31 3.49 39.98
C PRO A 687 -0.29 2.08 39.38
N ALA A 688 -1.44 1.39 39.47
CA ALA A 688 -1.60 0.04 38.93
C ALA A 688 -0.95 -0.10 37.54
N THR A 689 -0.07 -1.09 37.41
CA THR A 689 0.72 -1.33 36.19
C THR A 689 -0.06 -2.07 35.12
N VAL A 690 -1.23 -2.63 35.44
CA VAL A 690 -2.14 -3.22 34.46
C VAL A 690 -3.39 -2.36 34.39
N LEU A 691 -3.65 -1.78 33.22
CA LEU A 691 -4.73 -0.83 32.98
C LEU A 691 -5.59 -1.29 31.82
N SER A 692 -6.87 -0.90 31.83
CA SER A 692 -7.68 -1.01 30.61
C SER A 692 -7.05 -0.15 29.51
N VAL A 693 -7.18 -0.56 28.25
CA VAL A 693 -6.53 0.15 27.14
C VAL A 693 -6.98 1.61 27.02
N GLY A 694 -8.28 1.91 27.23
CA GLY A 694 -8.79 3.28 27.20
C GLY A 694 -8.18 4.16 28.28
N GLU A 695 -8.01 3.64 29.51
CA GLU A 695 -7.34 4.36 30.59
C GLU A 695 -5.85 4.56 30.30
N ALA A 696 -5.16 3.56 29.76
CA ALA A 696 -3.75 3.66 29.41
C ALA A 696 -3.52 4.71 28.31
N LEU A 697 -4.33 4.68 27.23
CA LEU A 697 -4.27 5.66 26.15
C LEU A 697 -4.59 7.06 26.64
N GLN A 698 -5.62 7.23 27.47
CA GLN A 698 -5.96 8.51 28.11
C GLN A 698 -4.76 9.07 28.88
N ARG A 699 -4.09 8.24 29.71
CA ARG A 699 -2.93 8.69 30.48
C ARG A 699 -1.77 9.13 29.59
N VAL A 700 -1.42 8.36 28.57
CA VAL A 700 -0.31 8.70 27.64
C VAL A 700 -0.62 9.99 26.88
N THR A 701 -1.80 10.09 26.29
CA THR A 701 -2.20 11.23 25.45
C THR A 701 -2.31 12.52 26.27
N VAL A 702 -2.91 12.47 27.47
CA VAL A 702 -2.95 13.61 28.39
C VAL A 702 -1.54 14.01 28.82
N ALA A 703 -0.66 13.05 29.12
CA ALA A 703 0.72 13.32 29.52
C ALA A 703 1.50 14.05 28.43
N ILE A 704 1.36 13.61 27.17
CA ILE A 704 1.97 14.28 26.01
C ILE A 704 1.46 15.71 25.86
N ALA A 705 0.14 15.92 25.93
CA ALA A 705 -0.46 17.24 25.85
C ALA A 705 0.03 18.16 26.96
N GLN A 706 0.00 17.70 28.22
CA GLN A 706 0.43 18.51 29.37
C GLN A 706 1.91 18.84 29.31
N ARG A 707 2.77 17.91 28.91
CA ARG A 707 4.20 18.19 28.71
C ARG A 707 4.43 19.29 27.68
N HIS A 708 3.70 19.25 26.56
CA HIS A 708 3.75 20.33 25.57
C HIS A 708 3.32 21.66 26.19
N TYR A 709 2.17 21.69 26.89
CA TYR A 709 1.64 22.91 27.49
C TYR A 709 2.57 23.52 28.55
N ASP A 710 3.22 22.68 29.36
CA ASP A 710 4.13 23.12 30.41
C ASP A 710 5.41 23.75 29.83
N ARG A 711 5.99 23.13 28.81
CA ARG A 711 7.18 23.66 28.11
C ARG A 711 6.94 25.01 27.46
N GLN A 712 5.73 25.24 26.97
CA GLN A 712 5.33 26.51 26.38
C GLN A 712 4.86 27.54 27.41
N GLY A 713 4.77 27.19 28.69
CA GLY A 713 4.29 28.08 29.74
C GLY A 713 2.81 28.46 29.61
N TRP A 714 1.98 27.61 28.99
CA TRP A 714 0.59 27.93 28.68
C TRP A 714 -0.30 28.05 29.92
N SER A 715 -1.17 29.07 29.89
CA SER A 715 -2.21 29.33 30.88
C SER A 715 -3.31 28.27 30.88
N ALA A 716 -4.11 28.21 31.95
CA ALA A 716 -5.25 27.30 32.02
C ALA A 716 -6.27 27.54 30.89
N GLU A 717 -6.49 28.80 30.50
CA GLU A 717 -7.41 29.14 29.41
C GLU A 717 -6.91 28.63 28.05
N GLN A 718 -5.61 28.77 27.76
CA GLN A 718 -5.01 28.24 26.54
C GLN A 718 -5.17 26.71 26.47
N ARG A 719 -4.91 26.01 27.58
CA ARG A 719 -5.08 24.55 27.67
C ARG A 719 -6.53 24.12 27.44
N GLU A 720 -7.49 24.83 28.02
CA GLU A 720 -8.92 24.54 27.83
C GLU A 720 -9.37 24.78 26.38
N ARG A 721 -8.87 25.83 25.73
CA ARG A 721 -9.12 26.09 24.30
C ARG A 721 -8.64 24.94 23.42
N TYR A 722 -7.39 24.49 23.61
CA TYR A 722 -6.84 23.35 22.85
C TYR A 722 -7.57 22.04 23.15
N SER A 723 -8.08 21.92 24.37
CA SER A 723 -8.92 20.79 24.79
C SER A 723 -10.35 20.84 24.24
N GLY A 724 -10.73 21.86 23.47
CA GLY A 724 -12.10 22.02 22.98
C GLY A 724 -13.14 22.17 24.10
N TYR A 725 -12.72 22.70 25.26
CA TYR A 725 -13.55 22.86 26.46
C TYR A 725 -14.26 21.57 26.90
N ARG A 726 -13.55 20.44 26.82
CA ARG A 726 -13.97 19.12 27.34
C ARG A 726 -12.90 18.54 28.28
N ASN A 727 -13.35 17.77 29.26
CA ASN A 727 -12.45 17.02 30.12
C ASN A 727 -11.88 15.82 29.35
N PRO A 728 -10.68 15.34 29.67
CA PRO A 728 -10.06 14.23 28.96
C PRO A 728 -10.68 12.88 29.35
N GLY A 729 -12.00 12.76 29.39
CA GLY A 729 -12.70 11.52 29.77
C GLY A 729 -12.43 10.38 28.78
N ALA A 730 -12.27 9.18 29.32
CA ALA A 730 -12.11 7.94 28.56
C ALA A 730 -12.93 6.81 29.18
N ARG A 731 -13.49 5.96 28.33
CA ARG A 731 -14.30 4.80 28.72
C ARG A 731 -14.19 3.69 27.69
N ASN A 732 -14.53 2.46 28.09
CA ASN A 732 -14.56 1.30 27.22
C ASN A 732 -15.99 0.72 27.23
N PRO A 733 -16.96 1.32 26.54
CA PRO A 733 -18.34 0.88 26.65
C PRO A 733 -18.64 -0.20 25.59
N LEU A 734 -19.58 -1.08 25.91
CA LEU A 734 -20.11 -2.09 24.98
C LEU A 734 -21.30 -1.52 24.20
N GLU A 735 -21.06 -0.44 23.47
CA GLU A 735 -22.06 0.28 22.70
C GLU A 735 -21.49 0.81 21.38
N TYR A 736 -22.38 1.17 20.45
CA TYR A 736 -22.07 1.95 19.27
C TYR A 736 -22.90 3.24 19.26
N ARG A 737 -22.30 4.35 18.82
CA ARG A 737 -22.96 5.65 18.82
C ARG A 737 -23.52 5.99 17.44
N PRO A 738 -24.86 6.09 17.29
CA PRO A 738 -25.48 6.64 16.10
C PRO A 738 -25.16 8.13 16.00
N ARG A 739 -24.89 8.57 14.77
CA ARG A 739 -24.59 9.96 14.43
C ARG A 739 -25.72 10.55 13.56
N PRO A 740 -25.80 11.89 13.43
CA PRO A 740 -26.60 12.52 12.39
C PRO A 740 -26.35 11.93 11.01
N LEU A 741 -27.41 11.78 10.22
CA LEU A 741 -27.35 11.17 8.88
C LEU A 741 -27.15 12.20 7.75
N ASN A 742 -26.95 13.47 8.06
CA ASN A 742 -26.66 14.50 7.05
C ASN A 742 -25.39 14.14 6.25
N GLY A 743 -25.52 14.12 4.91
CA GLY A 743 -24.46 13.70 4.00
C GLY A 743 -24.12 12.20 4.00
N ILE A 744 -24.90 11.34 4.68
CA ILE A 744 -24.59 9.89 4.81
C ILE A 744 -24.44 9.20 3.45
N TRP A 745 -25.18 9.65 2.43
CA TRP A 745 -25.08 9.13 1.06
C TRP A 745 -23.62 9.16 0.55
N ALA A 746 -22.83 10.17 0.92
CA ALA A 746 -21.50 10.41 0.39
C ALA A 746 -20.39 9.57 1.05
N SER A 747 -20.72 8.66 1.97
CA SER A 747 -19.72 7.92 2.74
C SER A 747 -20.02 6.41 2.84
N PRO A 748 -20.26 5.68 1.74
CA PRO A 748 -20.34 4.21 1.75
C PRO A 748 -18.97 3.56 1.98
N PRO A 749 -18.91 2.25 2.28
CA PRO A 749 -20.01 1.36 2.72
C PRO A 749 -20.51 1.67 4.13
N TYR A 750 -21.62 1.08 4.59
CA TYR A 750 -22.30 1.43 5.84
C TYR A 750 -22.05 0.43 6.98
N LEU A 751 -22.50 0.80 8.18
CA LEU A 751 -22.13 0.26 9.49
C LEU A 751 -20.69 0.60 9.90
N HIS A 752 -20.37 0.47 11.19
CA HIS A 752 -19.05 0.84 11.73
C HIS A 752 -17.89 0.07 11.08
N ASN A 753 -18.15 -1.12 10.56
CA ASN A 753 -17.18 -1.98 9.88
C ASN A 753 -17.34 -1.99 8.34
N GLY A 754 -18.22 -1.19 7.76
CA GLY A 754 -18.37 -1.10 6.30
C GLY A 754 -18.90 -2.38 5.65
N SER A 755 -19.61 -3.22 6.39
CA SER A 755 -20.08 -4.54 5.93
C SER A 755 -21.36 -4.50 5.08
N VAL A 756 -21.97 -3.32 4.90
CA VAL A 756 -23.19 -3.15 4.09
C VAL A 756 -22.95 -2.15 2.98
N ARG A 757 -22.98 -2.60 1.72
CA ARG A 757 -22.53 -1.80 0.57
C ARG A 757 -23.39 -0.57 0.26
N THR A 758 -24.71 -0.65 0.45
CA THR A 758 -25.69 0.39 0.07
C THR A 758 -26.66 0.70 1.21
N ILE A 759 -27.18 1.93 1.27
CA ILE A 759 -28.23 2.28 2.26
C ILE A 759 -29.48 1.45 2.03
N TYR A 760 -29.81 1.16 0.76
CA TYR A 760 -30.94 0.28 0.45
C TYR A 760 -30.82 -1.08 1.16
N GLN A 761 -29.64 -1.72 1.12
CA GLN A 761 -29.38 -2.98 1.84
C GLN A 761 -29.38 -2.80 3.36
N LEU A 762 -28.92 -1.65 3.86
CA LEU A 762 -28.97 -1.36 5.30
C LEU A 762 -30.40 -1.35 5.83
N LEU A 763 -31.35 -0.87 5.02
CA LEU A 763 -32.79 -0.88 5.31
C LEU A 763 -33.47 -2.24 5.04
N CYS A 764 -32.72 -3.25 4.58
CA CYS A 764 -33.21 -4.61 4.42
C CYS A 764 -32.93 -5.47 5.67
N PRO A 765 -33.72 -6.54 5.89
CA PRO A 765 -33.32 -7.63 6.77
C PRO A 765 -31.91 -8.16 6.43
N PRO A 766 -31.09 -8.56 7.42
CA PRO A 766 -29.72 -9.01 7.19
C PRO A 766 -29.59 -10.14 6.16
N GLU A 767 -30.56 -11.05 6.08
CA GLU A 767 -30.55 -12.16 5.11
C GLU A 767 -30.70 -11.73 3.64
N GLN A 768 -31.07 -10.47 3.38
CA GLN A 768 -31.16 -9.88 2.04
C GLN A 768 -29.92 -9.02 1.68
N ARG A 769 -28.95 -8.88 2.60
CA ARG A 769 -27.72 -8.12 2.36
C ARG A 769 -26.70 -8.97 1.61
N ASP A 770 -25.79 -8.32 0.88
CA ASP A 770 -24.71 -9.03 0.19
C ASP A 770 -23.83 -9.75 1.22
N GLN A 771 -23.60 -11.06 1.06
CA GLN A 771 -22.67 -11.80 1.90
C GLN A 771 -21.21 -11.54 1.53
N THR A 772 -20.97 -11.26 0.24
CA THR A 772 -19.66 -10.92 -0.32
C THR A 772 -19.79 -9.83 -1.37
N PHE A 773 -18.88 -8.87 -1.39
CA PHE A 773 -18.83 -7.81 -2.41
C PHE A 773 -17.43 -7.24 -2.56
N TYR A 774 -17.16 -6.56 -3.67
CA TYR A 774 -15.87 -5.93 -3.93
C TYR A 774 -15.80 -4.49 -3.38
N VAL A 775 -14.65 -4.16 -2.77
CA VAL A 775 -14.30 -2.81 -2.30
C VAL A 775 -12.99 -2.37 -2.99
N GLY A 776 -12.87 -1.07 -3.27
CA GLY A 776 -11.74 -0.48 -3.99
C GLY A 776 -12.15 0.21 -5.29
N THR A 777 -13.34 -0.11 -5.82
CA THR A 777 -14.00 0.74 -6.83
C THR A 777 -14.62 1.97 -6.17
N ARG A 778 -14.59 3.11 -6.89
CA ARG A 778 -15.28 4.34 -6.52
C ARG A 778 -16.60 4.54 -7.28
N GLN A 779 -16.94 3.61 -8.18
CA GLN A 779 -18.14 3.69 -8.99
C GLN A 779 -19.39 3.65 -8.13
N TYR A 780 -20.27 4.64 -8.29
CA TYR A 780 -21.39 4.87 -7.40
C TYR A 780 -22.73 4.41 -7.98
N ASP A 781 -23.57 3.86 -7.11
CA ASP A 781 -24.98 3.59 -7.34
C ASP A 781 -25.82 4.71 -6.69
N ALA A 782 -26.23 5.69 -7.51
CA ALA A 782 -27.06 6.80 -7.07
C ALA A 782 -28.52 6.42 -6.74
N VAL A 783 -28.96 5.23 -7.17
CA VAL A 783 -30.33 4.73 -6.90
C VAL A 783 -30.38 4.11 -5.52
N HIS A 784 -29.43 3.23 -5.17
CA HIS A 784 -29.42 2.52 -3.89
C HIS A 784 -28.53 3.17 -2.82
N LEU A 785 -27.80 4.23 -3.19
CA LEU A 785 -26.86 4.98 -2.36
C LEU A 785 -25.73 4.10 -1.81
N GLY A 786 -24.68 3.93 -2.61
CA GLY A 786 -23.44 3.26 -2.20
C GLY A 786 -22.54 2.90 -3.37
N TYR A 787 -21.47 2.14 -3.14
CA TYR A 787 -20.60 1.69 -4.24
C TYR A 787 -21.25 0.56 -5.05
N LYS A 788 -20.96 0.49 -6.35
CA LYS A 788 -21.29 -0.67 -7.17
C LYS A 788 -20.45 -1.88 -6.77
N ASN A 789 -21.01 -3.08 -6.93
CA ASN A 789 -20.27 -4.32 -6.70
C ASN A 789 -19.52 -4.72 -7.98
N GLU A 790 -18.33 -4.16 -8.19
CA GLU A 790 -17.54 -4.37 -9.41
C GLU A 790 -16.16 -4.97 -9.08
N GLN A 791 -15.85 -6.09 -9.74
CA GLN A 791 -14.52 -6.69 -9.67
C GLN A 791 -13.57 -5.92 -10.60
N VAL A 792 -12.81 -4.99 -10.02
CA VAL A 792 -11.70 -4.31 -10.71
C VAL A 792 -10.36 -4.94 -10.31
N PRO A 793 -9.30 -4.84 -11.14
CA PRO A 793 -7.96 -5.25 -10.74
C PRO A 793 -7.57 -4.64 -9.39
N GLY A 794 -7.03 -5.46 -8.48
CA GLY A 794 -6.65 -5.00 -7.13
C GLY A 794 -7.80 -4.82 -6.14
N ALA A 795 -9.07 -4.99 -6.54
CA ALA A 795 -10.20 -4.91 -5.61
C ALA A 795 -10.10 -5.94 -4.48
N PHE A 796 -10.52 -5.52 -3.29
CA PHE A 796 -10.63 -6.36 -2.10
C PHE A 796 -11.99 -7.08 -2.09
N LEU A 797 -12.00 -8.41 -1.99
CA LEU A 797 -13.24 -9.17 -1.80
C LEU A 797 -13.60 -9.17 -0.32
N PHE A 798 -14.61 -8.39 0.04
CA PHE A 798 -15.16 -8.35 1.39
C PHE A 798 -16.01 -9.59 1.63
N ASP A 799 -15.80 -10.27 2.75
CA ASP A 799 -16.61 -11.41 3.20
C ASP A 799 -17.19 -11.13 4.60
N THR A 800 -18.52 -11.03 4.66
CA THR A 800 -19.28 -10.69 5.88
C THR A 800 -19.43 -11.87 6.85
N ARG A 801 -18.90 -13.04 6.51
CA ARG A 801 -18.91 -14.24 7.38
C ARG A 801 -17.67 -14.31 8.27
N VAL A 802 -16.68 -13.45 8.02
CA VAL A 802 -15.48 -13.32 8.84
C VAL A 802 -15.83 -12.51 10.09
N GLU A 803 -15.29 -12.91 11.24
CA GLU A 803 -15.42 -12.14 12.47
C GLU A 803 -14.84 -10.72 12.30
N GLY A 804 -15.50 -9.71 12.85
CA GLY A 804 -15.18 -8.30 12.60
C GLY A 804 -15.80 -7.73 11.31
N ASN A 805 -16.27 -8.59 10.40
CA ASN A 805 -16.91 -8.21 9.13
C ASN A 805 -18.41 -8.46 9.10
N LEU A 806 -19.03 -8.86 10.22
CA LEU A 806 -20.45 -9.24 10.22
C LEU A 806 -21.33 -8.08 9.73
N ASN A 807 -22.30 -8.42 8.88
CA ASN A 807 -23.32 -7.50 8.36
C ASN A 807 -24.66 -7.63 9.09
N THR A 808 -24.64 -8.12 10.34
CA THR A 808 -25.81 -8.33 11.18
C THR A 808 -26.34 -7.04 11.80
N GLY A 809 -27.49 -7.12 12.46
CA GLY A 809 -28.04 -6.02 13.25
C GLY A 809 -28.47 -4.81 12.45
N HIS A 810 -28.85 -3.76 13.17
CA HIS A 810 -29.49 -2.56 12.60
C HIS A 810 -30.58 -2.96 11.60
N ALA A 811 -31.40 -3.95 11.97
CA ALA A 811 -32.31 -4.64 11.07
C ALA A 811 -33.70 -4.02 11.11
N PHE A 812 -34.31 -3.90 9.94
CA PHE A 812 -35.73 -3.63 9.75
C PHE A 812 -36.42 -4.94 9.38
N ASP A 813 -37.04 -5.60 10.35
CA ASP A 813 -37.52 -6.98 10.25
C ASP A 813 -38.91 -7.15 10.89
N ALA A 814 -39.58 -8.25 10.59
CA ALA A 814 -40.84 -8.66 11.18
C ALA A 814 -40.67 -9.30 12.58
N LEU A 815 -39.42 -9.52 12.99
CA LEU A 815 -39.07 -10.01 14.32
C LEU A 815 -39.30 -8.93 15.40
N PRO A 816 -39.45 -9.31 16.69
CA PRO A 816 -39.57 -8.35 17.79
C PRO A 816 -38.37 -7.41 17.92
N LEU A 817 -38.60 -6.18 18.37
CA LEU A 817 -37.53 -5.21 18.66
C LEU A 817 -36.51 -5.75 19.68
N GLY A 818 -35.25 -5.39 19.49
CA GLY A 818 -34.11 -5.90 20.26
C GLY A 818 -33.35 -7.00 19.52
N ASN A 819 -32.24 -7.48 20.09
CA ASN A 819 -31.37 -8.52 19.50
C ASN A 819 -30.99 -8.23 18.03
N GLY A 820 -30.74 -6.96 17.70
CA GLY A 820 -30.39 -6.55 16.35
C GLY A 820 -31.52 -5.94 15.52
N VAL A 821 -32.77 -6.06 15.94
CA VAL A 821 -33.93 -5.48 15.26
C VAL A 821 -34.24 -4.11 15.84
N ILE A 822 -34.20 -3.08 15.01
CA ILE A 822 -34.39 -1.68 15.41
C ILE A 822 -35.71 -1.08 14.93
N GLY A 823 -36.39 -1.75 14.00
CA GLY A 823 -37.64 -1.28 13.43
C GLY A 823 -38.39 -2.38 12.67
N PRO A 824 -39.65 -2.11 12.29
CA PRO A 824 -40.47 -3.06 11.55
C PRO A 824 -39.92 -3.29 10.13
N ARG A 825 -40.28 -4.41 9.52
CA ARG A 825 -39.94 -4.70 8.12
C ARG A 825 -40.49 -3.62 7.18
N LEU A 826 -39.59 -2.98 6.44
CA LEU A 826 -39.96 -1.98 5.44
C LEU A 826 -40.28 -2.61 4.09
N SER A 827 -41.30 -2.10 3.41
CA SER A 827 -41.58 -2.35 2.00
C SER A 827 -40.52 -1.70 1.10
N HIS A 828 -40.45 -2.13 -0.17
CA HIS A 828 -39.55 -1.49 -1.14
C HIS A 828 -39.81 0.02 -1.26
N GLU A 829 -41.08 0.43 -1.30
CA GLU A 829 -41.44 1.84 -1.47
C GLU A 829 -41.02 2.69 -0.25
N GLU A 830 -41.23 2.20 0.98
CA GLU A 830 -40.77 2.88 2.20
C GLU A 830 -39.24 3.04 2.23
N ARG A 831 -38.50 2.01 1.80
CA ARG A 831 -37.03 2.12 1.67
C ARG A 831 -36.65 3.21 0.68
N MET A 832 -37.27 3.23 -0.50
CA MET A 832 -36.99 4.26 -1.51
C MET A 832 -37.39 5.66 -1.04
N GLN A 833 -38.46 5.79 -0.26
CA GLN A 833 -38.87 7.06 0.36
C GLN A 833 -37.82 7.56 1.36
N ILE A 834 -37.32 6.69 2.24
CA ILE A 834 -36.24 7.03 3.17
C ILE A 834 -34.98 7.44 2.40
N LEU A 835 -34.59 6.70 1.36
CA LEU A 835 -33.43 7.05 0.51
C LEU A 835 -33.57 8.45 -0.11
N GLU A 836 -34.75 8.79 -0.65
CA GLU A 836 -35.00 10.12 -1.20
C GLU A 836 -34.93 11.22 -0.13
N TYR A 837 -35.40 10.96 1.09
CA TYR A 837 -35.25 11.90 2.20
C TYR A 837 -33.78 12.08 2.64
N LEU A 838 -32.99 11.01 2.70
CA LEU A 838 -31.57 11.12 3.04
C LEU A 838 -30.77 11.96 2.02
N LYS A 839 -31.23 12.06 0.77
CA LYS A 839 -30.66 12.97 -0.23
C LYS A 839 -30.94 14.44 0.07
N THR A 840 -32.02 14.76 0.80
CA THR A 840 -32.33 16.15 1.17
C THR A 840 -31.52 16.63 2.37
N MET A 841 -31.11 15.72 3.27
CA MET A 841 -30.37 16.03 4.50
C MET A 841 -28.97 16.60 4.21
N GLY A 842 -28.90 17.93 4.19
CA GLY A 842 -27.74 18.70 3.75
C GLY A 842 -26.97 19.38 4.89
N PRO A 843 -26.21 20.45 4.58
CA PRO A 843 -25.48 21.24 5.55
C PRO A 843 -26.35 21.75 6.71
N ALA A 844 -25.75 21.97 7.87
CA ALA A 844 -26.47 22.48 9.03
C ALA A 844 -27.10 23.85 8.78
N GLY A 845 -28.28 24.07 9.37
CA GLY A 845 -29.00 25.34 9.29
C GLY A 845 -28.31 26.49 10.06
N PRO A 846 -28.89 27.70 10.04
CA PRO A 846 -28.37 28.83 10.78
C PRO A 846 -28.39 28.55 12.29
N VAL A 847 -27.32 28.93 12.99
CA VAL A 847 -27.22 28.74 14.45
C VAL A 847 -28.13 29.73 15.18
N PRO A 848 -29.03 29.26 16.07
CA PRO A 848 -29.86 30.15 16.88
C PRO A 848 -29.03 31.07 17.79
N GLU A 849 -29.52 32.28 18.02
CA GLU A 849 -28.82 33.26 18.86
C GLU A 849 -28.59 32.76 20.30
N SER A 850 -29.46 31.87 20.81
CA SER A 850 -29.30 31.21 22.11
C SER A 850 -28.03 30.35 22.18
N PHE A 851 -27.68 29.63 21.11
CA PHE A 851 -26.47 28.82 21.01
C PHE A 851 -25.23 29.68 20.79
N ILE A 852 -25.37 30.78 20.05
CA ILE A 852 -24.29 31.76 19.87
C ILE A 852 -23.98 32.47 21.20
N LYS A 853 -25.00 32.92 21.95
CA LYS A 853 -24.86 33.58 23.27
C LYS A 853 -24.34 32.63 24.34
N ALA A 854 -24.72 31.35 24.29
CA ALA A 854 -24.13 30.32 25.16
C ALA A 854 -22.63 30.09 24.87
N GLY A 855 -22.17 30.33 23.64
CA GLY A 855 -20.75 30.30 23.24
C GLY A 855 -20.01 31.65 23.36
N ARG A 856 -20.70 32.79 23.40
CA ARG A 856 -20.10 34.14 23.53
C ARG A 856 -19.81 34.49 24.99
N ARG A 857 -18.69 33.98 25.51
CA ARG A 857 -17.77 34.75 26.39
C ARG A 857 -16.31 34.50 26.01
N ALA A 858 -16.01 34.42 24.71
CA ALA A 858 -14.67 34.17 24.18
C ALA A 858 -14.25 35.06 23.01
N SER A 859 -14.95 36.18 22.77
CA SER A 859 -14.60 37.13 21.73
C SER A 859 -14.86 38.56 22.22
N GLU A 860 -14.13 39.00 23.24
CA GLU A 860 -13.73 40.40 23.28
C GLU A 860 -12.34 40.48 22.63
N PRO A 861 -12.13 41.35 21.64
CA PRO A 861 -10.78 41.64 21.17
C PRO A 861 -10.01 42.29 22.31
N GLU A 862 -8.75 41.87 22.51
CA GLU A 862 -7.79 42.64 23.31
C GLU A 862 -7.77 44.06 22.77
N THR A 863 -8.43 44.98 23.47
CA THR A 863 -8.14 46.39 23.31
C THR A 863 -6.70 46.58 23.74
N THR A 864 -5.83 46.84 22.76
CA THR A 864 -4.51 47.44 22.96
C THR A 864 -4.67 48.68 23.84
N ALA A 865 -4.34 48.56 25.13
CA ALA A 865 -4.16 49.70 26.01
C ALA A 865 -2.67 49.86 26.25
N ASN A 866 -2.06 50.73 25.45
CA ASN A 866 -0.83 51.42 25.83
C ASN A 866 -1.08 52.20 27.13
N ASN A 867 -0.33 51.88 28.18
CA ASN A 867 0.47 52.82 28.98
C ASN A 867 1.29 52.07 30.03
#